data_AF-A0A251RC85-F1
#
_entry.id   AF-A0A251RC85-F1
#
_cell.length_a   1.000
_cell.length_b   1.000
_cell.length_c   1.000
_cell.angle_alpha   90.00
_cell.angle_beta   90.00
_cell.angle_gamma   90.00
#
_symmetry.space_group_name_H-M   'P 1'
#
loop_
_entity.id
_entity.type
_entity.pdbx_description
1 polymer ?
#
loop_
_entity_poly.entity_id
_entity_poly.type
_entity_poly.pdbx_seq_one_letter_code
_entity_poly.pdbx_strand_id
1 'polypeptide(L)'
;MSDSVIKVYGALRMSVKMFLMWNSKMLIDGGGEEAVETSLLEASNLVVLRESSVIHSNANLGVHGQGLLNLSGPGDWIQAQRLVLSLFYSIHVGPGSVLRGPLENATTDSLTPKLYCENKDCPSELLHPPEDCNVNSSLSFTLQICRVEDIIIEGLVKGSVVHFHRARTIAIQSSGAISASGMGCTGGIGSGNILSNGSGSGGGHGGKGGIACYNGSCVEGGISYGNEELPCELGSGSGNDISAGSTAGGGIIVMGSSEHPLSSLSVEGSMTTDGESFERTTLKEKFPLVDSLSGGPGGGSGGSILLFLRTLALGESAILSSVGGYSSSIGGGGGGGGRIHFHWSDIPTGDVYQPIASVEGSILSGGGEGRDQGGAGEDGTVTGKDCPKGLYGTFCEECPAGTYKNVIGSDRALCHHCPADELPLRAIYISVRGGVAEAPCPFKCISDRYHMPHCYTALEELIYTFGGPWLFGLLLIGLLILLALVLSVARMKFVGVDELPGPAPTQHGSQIDHSFPFLESLNEVLETNRAEESQSHVHRMYFMGPNTFGKPWHLPHTPPEQVKEIVYEGPFNTFVDEINSIATYQWWEGAMYSILSVLAYPLAWSWQHWRRRLKLQRLREFVRSEYDHACLRSCRSRALYEGIKVAATSDLMLAYVDFFLGGDEKRTDLPPRLHQRFPVSLPFGGDGSYMAPFSLHSDNIVTSLMSQSVPPTTWYRMVAGLNAQLRLVCRGRLRVTLHPVLRWLESYANPALKIYGVRVDLAWFQATACGYCHYGLVVDALEEDSDPASAVSIDGAIRTEESRISLV
;
A
#
# COMPACT_ATOMS: atom_id res chain seq x y z
N MET A 1 -14.50 6.70 48.35
CA MET A 1 -14.46 5.79 49.51
C MET A 1 -13.00 5.50 49.82
N SER A 2 -12.59 5.69 51.07
CA SER A 2 -11.22 5.43 51.54
C SER A 2 -11.27 4.68 52.87
N ASP A 3 -10.55 3.57 52.98
CA ASP A 3 -10.47 2.75 54.21
C ASP A 3 -11.83 2.40 54.82
N SER A 4 -12.80 2.09 53.96
CA SER A 4 -14.21 1.97 54.34
C SER A 4 -14.85 0.68 53.83
N VAL A 5 -15.85 0.18 54.57
CA VAL A 5 -16.62 -1.01 54.20
C VAL A 5 -18.09 -0.64 54.08
N ILE A 6 -18.68 -0.86 52.90
CA ILE A 6 -20.12 -0.81 52.68
C ILE A 6 -20.64 -2.24 52.66
N LYS A 7 -21.68 -2.51 53.45
CA LYS A 7 -22.44 -3.75 53.41
C LYS A 7 -23.86 -3.45 52.96
N VAL A 8 -24.32 -4.12 51.93
CA VAL A 8 -25.66 -4.01 51.37
C VAL A 8 -26.34 -5.36 51.55
N TYR A 9 -27.53 -5.37 52.11
CA TYR A 9 -28.37 -6.55 52.22
C TYR A 9 -29.58 -6.34 51.29
N GLY A 10 -29.79 -7.26 50.34
CA GLY A 10 -30.72 -7.11 49.22
C GLY A 10 -30.04 -6.58 47.93
N ALA A 11 -30.84 -6.06 47.00
CA ALA A 11 -30.34 -5.55 45.73
C ALA A 11 -29.82 -4.09 45.85
N LEU A 12 -28.61 -3.86 45.37
CA LEU A 12 -28.03 -2.52 45.28
C LEU A 12 -28.50 -1.86 43.98
N ARG A 13 -29.07 -0.64 44.04
CA ARG A 13 -29.18 0.23 42.86
C ARG A 13 -28.53 1.57 43.17
N MET A 14 -27.36 1.79 42.59
CA MET A 14 -26.53 2.96 42.83
C MET A 14 -26.20 3.64 41.51
N SER A 15 -26.45 4.94 41.42
CA SER A 15 -26.07 5.76 40.27
C SER A 15 -25.19 6.91 40.77
N VAL A 16 -23.96 6.99 40.26
CA VAL A 16 -22.94 7.96 40.66
C VAL A 16 -22.22 8.54 39.46
N LYS A 17 -21.68 9.75 39.61
CA LYS A 17 -20.88 10.37 38.54
C LYS A 17 -19.48 9.75 38.45
N MET A 18 -18.84 9.58 39.60
CA MET A 18 -17.52 8.98 39.75
C MET A 18 -17.52 8.07 40.97
N PHE A 19 -17.03 6.84 40.81
CA PHE A 19 -16.89 5.88 41.89
C PHE A 19 -15.41 5.56 42.11
N LEU A 20 -14.85 6.15 43.17
CA LEU A 20 -13.44 6.00 43.54
C LEU A 20 -13.36 5.20 44.85
N MET A 21 -12.69 4.06 44.80
CA MET A 21 -12.42 3.20 45.96
C MET A 21 -10.92 3.12 46.22
N TRP A 22 -10.54 3.36 47.47
CA TRP A 22 -9.17 3.26 47.95
C TRP A 22 -9.17 2.40 49.22
N ASN A 23 -8.49 1.25 49.21
CA ASN A 23 -8.46 0.30 50.33
C ASN A 23 -9.85 0.06 50.96
N SER A 24 -10.87 -0.06 50.12
CA SER A 24 -12.27 -0.09 50.55
C SER A 24 -12.97 -1.34 50.04
N LYS A 25 -14.00 -1.80 50.74
CA LYS A 25 -14.77 -3.00 50.38
C LYS A 25 -16.25 -2.67 50.25
N MET A 26 -16.88 -3.15 49.19
CA MET A 26 -18.32 -3.14 48.98
C MET A 26 -18.79 -4.59 48.93
N LEU A 27 -19.57 -4.99 49.93
CA LEU A 27 -20.10 -6.33 50.08
C LEU A 27 -21.61 -6.28 49.87
N ILE A 28 -22.10 -6.96 48.84
CA ILE A 28 -23.52 -7.02 48.47
C ILE A 28 -23.98 -8.45 48.73
N ASP A 29 -24.87 -8.59 49.70
CA ASP A 29 -25.52 -9.84 50.05
C ASP A 29 -26.96 -9.80 49.54
N GLY A 30 -27.20 -10.44 48.39
CA GLY A 30 -28.51 -10.52 47.77
C GLY A 30 -29.53 -11.31 48.61
N GLY A 31 -29.13 -12.21 49.50
CA GLY A 31 -30.04 -13.11 50.21
C GLY A 31 -30.37 -14.41 49.45
N GLY A 32 -30.80 -15.44 50.18
CA GLY A 32 -31.09 -16.79 49.67
C GLY A 32 -32.58 -17.11 49.57
N GLU A 33 -32.95 -17.84 48.52
CA GLU A 33 -34.24 -18.48 48.19
C GLU A 33 -35.34 -17.67 47.47
N GLU A 34 -35.52 -16.36 47.66
CA GLU A 34 -36.58 -15.59 46.96
C GLU A 34 -36.04 -14.58 45.95
N ALA A 35 -35.93 -14.99 44.67
CA ALA A 35 -35.82 -14.15 43.47
C ALA A 35 -35.18 -12.74 43.64
N VAL A 36 -33.91 -12.68 44.06
CA VAL A 36 -33.26 -11.39 44.28
C VAL A 36 -32.89 -10.71 42.96
N GLU A 37 -33.37 -9.47 42.87
CA GLU A 37 -33.13 -8.49 41.82
C GLU A 37 -31.63 -8.31 41.52
N THR A 38 -31.30 -8.10 40.25
CA THR A 38 -29.94 -7.78 39.80
C THR A 38 -29.44 -6.50 40.47
N SER A 39 -28.29 -6.57 41.14
CA SER A 39 -27.63 -5.38 41.68
C SER A 39 -27.01 -4.57 40.54
N LEU A 40 -27.21 -3.26 40.57
CA LEU A 40 -26.83 -2.31 39.53
C LEU A 40 -25.97 -1.19 40.09
N LEU A 41 -24.75 -1.07 39.57
CA LEU A 41 -23.85 0.06 39.81
C LEU A 41 -23.67 0.83 38.51
N GLU A 42 -24.29 2.00 38.42
CA GLU A 42 -24.17 2.90 37.28
C GLU A 42 -23.19 4.05 37.63
N ALA A 43 -22.16 4.23 36.82
CA ALA A 43 -21.11 5.23 37.01
C ALA A 43 -20.90 6.04 35.73
N SER A 44 -21.32 7.30 35.69
CA SER A 44 -21.35 8.05 34.42
C SER A 44 -19.96 8.28 33.81
N ASN A 45 -18.91 8.52 34.61
CA ASN A 45 -17.57 8.82 34.09
C ASN A 45 -16.51 7.77 34.40
N LEU A 46 -16.38 7.37 35.66
CA LEU A 46 -15.15 6.72 36.10
C LEU A 46 -15.39 5.80 37.28
N VAL A 47 -14.91 4.56 37.16
CA VAL A 47 -14.83 3.59 38.26
C VAL A 47 -13.37 3.24 38.44
N VAL A 48 -12.79 3.60 39.59
CA VAL A 48 -11.39 3.29 39.91
C VAL A 48 -11.31 2.58 41.24
N LEU A 49 -10.72 1.39 41.23
CA LEU A 49 -10.34 0.65 42.43
C LEU A 49 -8.83 0.76 42.59
N ARG A 50 -8.39 1.09 43.82
CA ARG A 50 -7.00 1.22 44.21
C ARG A 50 -6.74 0.58 45.57
N GLU A 51 -5.50 0.14 45.76
CA GLU A 51 -4.97 -0.39 47.02
C GLU A 51 -5.84 -1.49 47.64
N SER A 52 -6.03 -2.61 46.94
CA SER A 52 -6.79 -3.75 47.45
C SER A 52 -8.28 -3.48 47.68
N SER A 53 -8.90 -2.70 46.78
CA SER A 53 -10.33 -2.40 46.83
C SER A 53 -11.16 -3.55 46.26
N VAL A 54 -12.27 -3.90 46.92
CA VAL A 54 -13.06 -5.08 46.54
C VAL A 54 -14.54 -4.74 46.38
N ILE A 55 -15.14 -5.11 45.25
CA ILE A 55 -16.58 -5.19 45.06
C ILE A 55 -16.95 -6.68 44.99
N HIS A 56 -17.73 -7.14 45.95
CA HIS A 56 -18.15 -8.53 46.06
C HIS A 56 -19.68 -8.60 46.12
N SER A 57 -20.27 -9.41 45.24
CA SER A 57 -21.70 -9.72 45.28
C SER A 57 -21.91 -11.23 45.22
N ASN A 58 -22.70 -11.80 46.13
CA ASN A 58 -23.12 -13.20 46.03
C ASN A 58 -24.28 -13.43 45.04
N ALA A 59 -24.78 -12.37 44.39
CA ALA A 59 -25.85 -12.39 43.40
C ALA A 59 -25.36 -11.82 42.05
N ASN A 60 -26.28 -11.49 41.15
CA ASN A 60 -25.97 -10.87 39.87
C ASN A 60 -25.59 -9.39 40.06
N LEU A 61 -24.49 -8.96 39.46
CA LEU A 61 -23.99 -7.58 39.49
C LEU A 61 -23.79 -7.04 38.07
N GLY A 62 -24.55 -6.00 37.74
CA GLY A 62 -24.32 -5.15 36.57
C GLY A 62 -23.55 -3.90 36.95
N VAL A 63 -22.42 -3.66 36.30
CA VAL A 63 -21.68 -2.40 36.39
C VAL A 63 -21.75 -1.72 35.03
N HIS A 64 -22.40 -0.55 35.01
CA HIS A 64 -22.55 0.26 33.80
C HIS A 64 -21.78 1.56 33.96
N GLY A 65 -21.15 2.04 32.90
CA GLY A 65 -20.60 3.39 32.94
C GLY A 65 -20.11 3.86 31.60
N GLN A 66 -20.13 5.17 31.33
CA GLN A 66 -19.85 5.71 29.98
C GLN A 66 -18.37 6.11 29.76
N GLY A 67 -17.52 5.99 30.77
CA GLY A 67 -16.09 6.35 30.65
C GLY A 67 -15.16 5.19 30.93
N LEU A 68 -14.29 5.32 31.94
CA LEU A 68 -13.21 4.36 32.21
C LEU A 68 -13.48 3.52 33.45
N LEU A 69 -13.39 2.19 33.32
CA LEU A 69 -13.25 1.26 34.45
C LEU A 69 -11.78 0.88 34.57
N ASN A 70 -11.14 1.21 35.70
CA ASN A 70 -9.73 0.94 35.92
C ASN A 70 -9.48 0.27 37.27
N LEU A 71 -9.04 -0.98 37.23
CA LEU A 71 -8.48 -1.69 38.37
C LEU A 71 -6.97 -1.45 38.36
N SER A 72 -6.46 -0.75 39.37
CA SER A 72 -5.11 -0.19 39.29
C SER A 72 -3.98 -1.16 39.59
N GLY A 73 -4.23 -2.20 40.39
CA GLY A 73 -3.16 -3.06 40.86
C GLY A 73 -3.58 -4.23 41.75
N PRO A 74 -2.61 -4.89 42.42
CA PRO A 74 -2.85 -6.13 43.13
C PRO A 74 -3.84 -5.97 44.29
N GLY A 75 -4.78 -6.91 44.37
CA GLY A 75 -5.83 -6.92 45.38
C GLY A 75 -7.10 -6.17 44.97
N ASP A 76 -7.13 -5.49 43.81
CA ASP A 76 -8.34 -4.84 43.28
C ASP A 76 -9.27 -5.87 42.60
N TRP A 77 -10.44 -6.15 43.17
CA TRP A 77 -11.31 -7.27 42.77
C TRP A 77 -12.73 -6.80 42.48
N ILE A 78 -13.30 -7.26 41.37
CA ILE A 78 -14.76 -7.23 41.14
C ILE A 78 -15.20 -8.67 40.92
N GLN A 79 -16.00 -9.18 41.85
CA GLN A 79 -16.49 -10.54 41.81
C GLN A 79 -17.99 -10.58 42.06
N ALA A 80 -18.68 -11.33 41.21
CA ALA A 80 -20.10 -11.56 41.33
C ALA A 80 -20.45 -12.96 40.87
N GLN A 81 -21.64 -13.43 41.23
CA GLN A 81 -22.11 -14.72 40.74
C GLN A 81 -22.32 -14.69 39.22
N ARG A 82 -22.87 -13.57 38.75
CA ARG A 82 -22.81 -13.16 37.34
C ARG A 82 -22.39 -11.71 37.27
N LEU A 83 -21.34 -11.43 36.50
CA LEU A 83 -20.79 -10.10 36.33
C LEU A 83 -21.07 -9.60 34.92
N VAL A 84 -21.76 -8.47 34.80
CA VAL A 84 -21.97 -7.80 33.51
C VAL A 84 -21.34 -6.41 33.59
N LEU A 85 -20.37 -6.14 32.71
CA LEU A 85 -19.76 -4.83 32.55
C LEU A 85 -20.22 -4.25 31.21
N SER A 86 -20.84 -3.08 31.19
CA SER A 86 -21.25 -2.50 29.90
C SER A 86 -21.21 -0.99 29.81
N LEU A 87 -21.24 -0.51 28.56
CA LEU A 87 -21.27 0.90 28.15
C LEU A 87 -19.96 1.68 28.36
N PHE A 88 -18.89 1.02 28.84
CA PHE A 88 -17.61 1.67 29.10
C PHE A 88 -16.91 2.06 27.81
N TYR A 89 -16.30 3.23 27.77
CA TYR A 89 -15.39 3.58 26.68
C TYR A 89 -14.16 2.66 26.71
N SER A 90 -13.58 2.45 27.90
CA SER A 90 -12.44 1.55 28.06
C SER A 90 -12.46 0.83 29.41
N ILE A 91 -11.98 -0.41 29.41
CA ILE A 91 -11.79 -1.23 30.62
C ILE A 91 -10.31 -1.59 30.72
N HIS A 92 -9.71 -1.24 31.85
CA HIS A 92 -8.33 -1.55 32.20
C HIS A 92 -8.28 -2.44 33.43
N VAL A 93 -7.79 -3.67 33.25
CA VAL A 93 -7.57 -4.64 34.34
C VAL A 93 -6.07 -4.66 34.60
N GLY A 94 -5.60 -3.84 35.55
CA GLY A 94 -4.18 -3.72 35.88
C GLY A 94 -3.57 -4.99 36.48
N PRO A 95 -2.25 -5.03 36.66
CA PRO A 95 -1.53 -6.24 37.01
C PRO A 95 -1.89 -6.69 38.43
N GLY A 96 -2.25 -7.97 38.58
CA GLY A 96 -2.71 -8.56 39.84
C GLY A 96 -4.14 -8.20 40.27
N SER A 97 -4.87 -7.44 39.46
CA SER A 97 -6.31 -7.22 39.65
C SER A 97 -7.14 -8.37 39.06
N VAL A 98 -8.36 -8.57 39.56
CA VAL A 98 -9.20 -9.72 39.19
C VAL A 98 -10.63 -9.31 38.87
N LEU A 99 -11.10 -9.67 37.67
CA LEU A 99 -12.51 -9.72 37.32
C LEU A 99 -12.97 -11.16 37.35
N ARG A 100 -14.00 -11.48 38.15
CA ARG A 100 -14.43 -12.87 38.33
C ARG A 100 -15.94 -13.03 38.30
N GLY A 101 -16.39 -14.06 37.57
CA GLY A 101 -17.74 -14.61 37.71
C GLY A 101 -17.80 -16.03 37.15
N PRO A 102 -18.18 -17.06 37.93
CA PRO A 102 -18.86 -17.01 39.23
C PRO A 102 -17.92 -16.92 40.46
N LEU A 103 -18.49 -16.87 41.68
CA LEU A 103 -17.73 -16.89 42.94
C LEU A 103 -16.97 -18.21 43.14
N GLU A 104 -15.77 -18.14 43.72
CA GLU A 104 -14.88 -19.30 43.96
C GLU A 104 -15.35 -20.22 45.10
N ASN A 105 -16.03 -19.66 46.11
CA ASN A 105 -16.57 -20.39 47.26
C ASN A 105 -18.08 -20.19 47.36
N ALA A 106 -18.78 -20.48 46.28
CA ALA A 106 -20.24 -20.59 46.29
C ALA A 106 -20.63 -21.72 47.25
N THR A 107 -21.11 -21.39 48.46
CA THR A 107 -21.77 -22.38 49.32
C THR A 107 -22.97 -22.95 48.56
N THR A 108 -23.37 -24.18 48.85
CA THR A 108 -24.51 -24.87 48.21
C THR A 108 -25.83 -24.06 48.24
N ASP A 109 -25.92 -23.05 49.11
CA ASP A 109 -27.06 -22.13 49.26
C ASP A 109 -27.01 -20.90 48.32
N SER A 110 -25.90 -20.68 47.61
CA SER A 110 -25.79 -19.62 46.61
C SER A 110 -26.33 -20.09 45.26
N LEU A 111 -27.07 -19.20 44.56
CA LEU A 111 -27.65 -19.46 43.24
C LEU A 111 -26.54 -19.77 42.22
N THR A 112 -26.06 -21.01 42.16
CA THR A 112 -25.12 -21.48 41.15
C THR A 112 -25.74 -21.25 39.77
N PRO A 113 -25.00 -20.66 38.81
CA PRO A 113 -25.56 -20.45 37.48
C PRO A 113 -25.84 -21.86 36.94
N LYS A 114 -27.07 -22.14 36.52
CA LYS A 114 -27.37 -23.40 35.84
C LYS A 114 -26.56 -23.45 34.55
N LEU A 115 -25.38 -24.06 34.62
CA LEU A 115 -24.54 -24.35 33.47
C LEU A 115 -25.27 -25.40 32.61
N TYR A 116 -25.32 -25.18 31.30
CA TYR A 116 -26.07 -26.03 30.36
C TYR A 116 -25.33 -27.35 30.06
N CYS A 117 -24.92 -28.07 31.10
CA CYS A 117 -24.06 -29.26 31.02
C CYS A 117 -24.69 -30.47 30.34
N GLU A 118 -26.03 -30.54 30.35
CA GLU A 118 -26.80 -31.63 29.77
C GLU A 118 -27.33 -31.31 28.36
N ASN A 119 -27.15 -30.07 27.89
CA ASN A 119 -27.64 -29.65 26.58
C ASN A 119 -26.56 -29.84 25.51
N LYS A 120 -26.90 -30.54 24.43
CA LYS A 120 -26.01 -30.71 23.28
C LYS A 120 -25.97 -29.48 22.39
N ASP A 121 -27.04 -28.68 22.43
CA ASP A 121 -27.18 -27.52 21.57
C ASP A 121 -26.59 -26.28 22.23
N CYS A 122 -25.81 -25.55 21.45
CA CYS A 122 -25.26 -24.26 21.85
C CYS A 122 -26.36 -23.25 22.20
N PRO A 123 -26.25 -22.55 23.34
CA PRO A 123 -27.17 -21.45 23.68
C PRO A 123 -27.18 -20.38 22.58
N SER A 124 -28.36 -20.10 22.03
CA SER A 124 -28.53 -19.14 20.93
C SER A 124 -28.00 -17.75 21.27
N GLU A 125 -27.99 -17.38 22.54
CA GLU A 125 -27.52 -16.10 23.08
C GLU A 125 -25.99 -15.92 22.99
N LEU A 126 -25.23 -17.01 22.84
CA LEU A 126 -23.78 -16.94 22.59
C LEU A 126 -23.45 -16.66 21.12
N LEU A 127 -24.35 -17.04 20.20
CA LEU A 127 -24.19 -16.82 18.76
C LEU A 127 -24.85 -15.50 18.32
N HIS A 128 -26.04 -15.21 18.86
CA HIS A 128 -26.86 -14.04 18.57
C HIS A 128 -27.24 -13.33 19.88
N PRO A 129 -26.27 -12.65 20.52
CA PRO A 129 -26.52 -11.96 21.78
C PRO A 129 -27.49 -10.77 21.63
N PRO A 130 -28.24 -10.44 22.69
CA PRO A 130 -29.17 -9.32 22.67
C PRO A 130 -28.46 -7.97 22.56
N GLU A 131 -28.97 -7.10 21.69
CA GLU A 131 -28.47 -5.73 21.45
C GLU A 131 -28.33 -4.89 22.72
N ASP A 132 -29.23 -5.06 23.69
CA ASP A 132 -29.40 -4.16 24.84
C ASP A 132 -28.42 -4.42 26.00
N CYS A 133 -27.55 -5.44 25.92
CA CYS A 133 -26.55 -5.76 26.97
C CYS A 133 -27.14 -5.85 28.40
N ASN A 134 -28.44 -6.17 28.52
CA ASN A 134 -29.14 -6.14 29.81
C ASN A 134 -28.80 -7.35 30.67
N VAL A 135 -28.76 -7.16 31.98
CA VAL A 135 -28.54 -8.22 32.97
C VAL A 135 -29.85 -8.99 33.16
N ASN A 136 -30.01 -10.11 32.47
CA ASN A 136 -31.14 -11.02 32.72
C ASN A 136 -30.66 -12.32 33.37
N SER A 137 -31.39 -12.78 34.39
CA SER A 137 -31.15 -14.04 35.09
C SER A 137 -31.35 -15.28 34.21
N SER A 138 -31.95 -15.15 33.03
CA SER A 138 -32.07 -16.25 32.06
C SER A 138 -30.82 -16.46 31.20
N LEU A 139 -29.87 -15.53 31.20
CA LEU A 139 -28.72 -15.57 30.29
C LEU A 139 -27.65 -16.58 30.76
N SER A 140 -26.98 -17.23 29.80
CA SER A 140 -26.03 -18.33 30.01
C SER A 140 -24.64 -17.89 30.49
N PHE A 141 -24.34 -16.58 30.44
CA PHE A 141 -23.02 -16.05 30.77
C PHE A 141 -22.80 -15.81 32.26
N THR A 142 -21.57 -16.08 32.71
CA THR A 142 -21.12 -15.78 34.07
C THR A 142 -20.33 -14.48 34.13
N LEU A 143 -19.64 -14.13 33.04
CA LEU A 143 -18.98 -12.85 32.86
C LEU A 143 -19.27 -12.33 31.46
N GLN A 144 -19.90 -11.17 31.34
CA GLN A 144 -20.15 -10.49 30.07
C GLN A 144 -19.54 -9.10 30.07
N ILE A 145 -18.78 -8.76 29.03
CA ILE A 145 -18.33 -7.40 28.75
C ILE A 145 -18.98 -6.95 27.44
N CYS A 146 -19.73 -5.86 27.48
CA CYS A 146 -20.63 -5.48 26.39
C CYS A 146 -20.55 -3.99 26.04
N ARG A 147 -20.52 -3.64 24.74
CA ARG A 147 -20.42 -2.25 24.26
C ARG A 147 -19.23 -1.50 24.87
N VAL A 148 -18.03 -1.94 24.50
CA VAL A 148 -16.77 -1.34 24.95
C VAL A 148 -15.86 -1.10 23.75
N GLU A 149 -15.24 0.07 23.63
CA GLU A 149 -14.30 0.29 22.53
C GLU A 149 -13.00 -0.48 22.78
N ASP A 150 -12.31 -0.20 23.88
CA ASP A 150 -10.97 -0.75 24.13
C ASP A 150 -10.86 -1.47 25.49
N ILE A 151 -10.43 -2.73 25.46
CA ILE A 151 -10.23 -3.56 26.65
C ILE A 151 -8.76 -3.95 26.77
N ILE A 152 -8.12 -3.58 27.88
CA ILE A 152 -6.72 -3.88 28.17
C ILE A 152 -6.64 -4.73 29.43
N ILE A 153 -6.01 -5.90 29.33
CA ILE A 153 -5.94 -6.90 30.39
C ILE A 153 -4.47 -7.18 30.71
N GLU A 154 -4.02 -6.72 31.87
CA GLU A 154 -2.74 -7.03 32.51
C GLU A 154 -2.90 -7.92 33.75
N GLY A 155 -4.12 -8.02 34.29
CA GLY A 155 -4.50 -8.91 35.41
C GLY A 155 -5.26 -10.16 34.95
N LEU A 156 -6.19 -10.65 35.78
CA LEU A 156 -6.92 -11.90 35.52
C LEU A 156 -8.42 -11.64 35.29
N VAL A 157 -8.93 -12.14 34.17
CA VAL A 157 -10.37 -12.28 33.92
C VAL A 157 -10.73 -13.75 34.02
N LYS A 158 -11.52 -14.16 35.03
CA LYS A 158 -11.87 -15.56 35.27
C LYS A 158 -13.38 -15.79 35.25
N GLY A 159 -13.84 -16.78 34.49
CA GLY A 159 -15.24 -17.19 34.53
C GLY A 159 -15.57 -18.47 33.79
N SER A 160 -16.75 -19.05 34.04
CA SER A 160 -17.21 -20.27 33.36
C SER A 160 -17.65 -20.03 31.93
N VAL A 161 -18.41 -18.96 31.69
CA VAL A 161 -18.85 -18.52 30.37
C VAL A 161 -18.51 -17.05 30.25
N VAL A 162 -17.39 -16.76 29.60
CA VAL A 162 -16.84 -15.42 29.39
C VAL A 162 -17.22 -14.96 28.00
N HIS A 163 -17.99 -13.88 27.90
CA HIS A 163 -18.47 -13.36 26.63
C HIS A 163 -18.13 -11.88 26.45
N PHE A 164 -17.42 -11.57 25.37
CA PHE A 164 -17.14 -10.20 24.95
C PHE A 164 -18.02 -9.85 23.76
N HIS A 165 -18.99 -8.96 23.95
CA HIS A 165 -19.92 -8.57 22.89
C HIS A 165 -19.76 -7.10 22.50
N ARG A 166 -19.77 -6.81 21.19
CA ARG A 166 -19.66 -5.43 20.68
C ARG A 166 -18.47 -4.70 21.28
N ALA A 167 -17.36 -5.43 21.41
CA ALA A 167 -16.05 -4.90 21.73
C ALA A 167 -15.33 -4.56 20.42
N ARG A 168 -14.53 -3.49 20.38
CA ARG A 168 -13.78 -3.15 19.17
C ARG A 168 -12.36 -3.71 19.20
N THR A 169 -11.63 -3.49 20.30
CA THR A 169 -10.27 -4.00 20.48
C THR A 169 -10.12 -4.68 21.84
N ILE A 170 -9.40 -5.81 21.85
CA ILE A 170 -9.01 -6.50 23.08
C ILE A 170 -7.50 -6.75 23.03
N ALA A 171 -6.79 -6.29 24.05
CA ALA A 171 -5.37 -6.48 24.22
C ALA A 171 -5.07 -7.19 25.55
N ILE A 172 -4.58 -8.43 25.47
CA ILE A 172 -4.09 -9.19 26.62
C ILE A 172 -2.58 -9.01 26.66
N GLN A 173 -2.11 -8.23 27.62
CA GLN A 173 -0.68 -7.97 27.82
C GLN A 173 0.02 -9.22 28.36
N SER A 174 1.35 -9.22 28.33
CA SER A 174 2.19 -10.35 28.79
C SER A 174 1.86 -10.89 30.20
N SER A 175 1.47 -10.03 31.15
CA SER A 175 1.04 -10.46 32.50
C SER A 175 -0.44 -10.82 32.61
N GLY A 176 -1.22 -10.48 31.57
CA GLY A 176 -2.66 -10.65 31.53
C GLY A 176 -3.09 -12.09 31.23
N ALA A 177 -4.22 -12.48 31.80
CA ALA A 177 -4.80 -13.79 31.56
C ALA A 177 -6.33 -13.72 31.49
N ILE A 178 -6.91 -14.40 30.50
CA ILE A 178 -8.35 -14.75 30.48
C ILE A 178 -8.45 -16.25 30.69
N SER A 179 -9.09 -16.69 31.77
CA SER A 179 -9.17 -18.11 32.10
C SER A 179 -10.60 -18.57 32.38
N ALA A 180 -11.01 -19.62 31.68
CA ALA A 180 -12.16 -20.44 32.00
C ALA A 180 -11.74 -21.88 32.35
N SER A 181 -10.46 -22.10 32.70
CA SER A 181 -9.94 -23.43 33.00
C SER A 181 -10.55 -24.02 34.28
N GLY A 182 -11.00 -25.27 34.21
CA GLY A 182 -11.66 -25.98 35.32
C GLY A 182 -12.98 -25.35 35.78
N MET A 183 -13.61 -24.52 34.95
CA MET A 183 -14.85 -23.80 35.26
C MET A 183 -16.05 -24.32 34.46
N GLY A 184 -15.89 -25.45 33.78
CA GLY A 184 -16.92 -26.16 33.03
C GLY A 184 -17.77 -27.06 33.91
N CYS A 185 -18.23 -28.18 33.34
CA CYS A 185 -19.12 -29.11 34.02
C CYS A 185 -18.33 -30.19 34.76
N THR A 186 -18.73 -30.54 35.98
CA THR A 186 -18.17 -31.68 36.74
C THR A 186 -18.70 -33.02 36.25
N GLY A 187 -19.94 -33.03 35.77
CA GLY A 187 -20.56 -34.08 34.96
C GLY A 187 -20.80 -33.59 33.52
N GLY A 188 -21.81 -34.15 32.85
CA GLY A 188 -22.25 -33.70 31.53
C GLY A 188 -22.24 -34.80 30.46
N ILE A 189 -22.49 -34.41 29.22
CA ILE A 189 -22.69 -35.32 28.09
C ILE A 189 -21.49 -36.25 27.83
N GLY A 190 -20.28 -35.72 27.98
CA GLY A 190 -19.04 -36.48 27.84
C GLY A 190 -18.44 -36.80 29.19
N SER A 191 -19.26 -37.01 30.23
CA SER A 191 -18.75 -37.41 31.53
C SER A 191 -17.96 -38.72 31.43
N GLY A 192 -16.83 -38.77 32.13
CA GLY A 192 -16.12 -40.03 32.35
C GLY A 192 -16.96 -41.05 33.14
N ASN A 193 -16.54 -42.31 33.07
CA ASN A 193 -17.05 -43.41 33.86
C ASN A 193 -16.08 -43.78 35.00
N ILE A 194 -16.64 -44.29 36.10
CA ILE A 194 -15.87 -44.75 37.26
C ILE A 194 -15.92 -46.28 37.38
N LEU A 195 -14.78 -46.89 37.64
CA LEU A 195 -14.64 -48.30 38.02
C LEU A 195 -15.06 -48.52 39.48
N SER A 196 -15.49 -49.74 39.83
CA SER A 196 -15.91 -50.11 41.19
C SER A 196 -14.83 -49.92 42.27
N ASN A 197 -13.57 -49.76 41.88
CA ASN A 197 -12.42 -49.50 42.75
C ASN A 197 -12.16 -47.99 42.99
N GLY A 198 -12.94 -47.10 42.37
CA GLY A 198 -12.77 -45.65 42.42
C GLY A 198 -11.88 -45.02 41.34
N SER A 199 -11.34 -45.78 40.38
CA SER A 199 -10.56 -45.22 39.25
C SER A 199 -11.50 -44.62 38.21
N GLY A 200 -11.36 -43.32 37.94
CA GLY A 200 -12.15 -42.58 36.96
C GLY A 200 -11.47 -42.46 35.60
N SER A 201 -12.25 -42.61 34.54
CA SER A 201 -11.84 -42.26 33.18
C SER A 201 -12.00 -40.77 32.92
N GLY A 202 -11.32 -40.26 31.89
CA GLY A 202 -11.34 -38.84 31.57
C GLY A 202 -12.67 -38.38 30.97
N GLY A 203 -13.01 -37.11 31.19
CA GLY A 203 -14.09 -36.46 30.47
C GLY A 203 -13.75 -36.28 28.99
N GLY A 204 -14.75 -36.29 28.12
CA GLY A 204 -14.61 -36.01 26.68
C GLY A 204 -15.34 -34.71 26.30
N HIS A 205 -14.75 -33.95 25.39
CA HIS A 205 -15.30 -32.76 24.72
C HIS A 205 -14.24 -32.34 23.68
N GLY A 206 -14.60 -32.14 22.41
CA GLY A 206 -13.60 -31.97 21.34
C GLY A 206 -12.95 -33.30 20.95
N GLY A 207 -12.16 -33.88 21.85
CA GLY A 207 -11.60 -35.23 21.79
C GLY A 207 -12.29 -36.20 22.77
N LYS A 208 -12.15 -37.51 22.54
CA LYS A 208 -12.59 -38.56 23.49
C LYS A 208 -11.72 -38.55 24.75
N GLY A 209 -12.33 -38.76 25.90
CA GLY A 209 -11.62 -38.96 27.16
C GLY A 209 -10.84 -40.27 27.18
N GLY A 210 -9.71 -40.27 27.88
CA GLY A 210 -8.85 -41.43 28.04
C GLY A 210 -9.51 -42.53 28.89
N ILE A 211 -9.23 -43.79 28.54
CA ILE A 211 -9.74 -44.95 29.27
C ILE A 211 -9.13 -45.04 30.68
N ALA A 212 -9.88 -45.57 31.63
CA ALA A 212 -9.32 -45.94 32.94
C ALA A 212 -9.24 -47.46 33.05
N CYS A 213 -8.09 -47.96 33.50
CA CYS A 213 -7.84 -49.39 33.63
C CYS A 213 -7.21 -49.70 34.98
N TYR A 214 -7.79 -50.67 35.69
CA TYR A 214 -7.22 -51.20 36.92
C TYR A 214 -7.32 -52.72 36.96
N ASN A 215 -6.18 -53.37 37.16
CA ASN A 215 -6.06 -54.83 37.37
C ASN A 215 -6.79 -55.67 36.29
N GLY A 216 -6.73 -55.22 35.03
CA GLY A 216 -7.34 -55.91 33.87
C GLY A 216 -8.81 -55.54 33.59
N SER A 217 -9.46 -54.75 34.44
CA SER A 217 -10.78 -54.16 34.17
C SER A 217 -10.64 -52.73 33.66
N CYS A 218 -11.25 -52.41 32.53
CA CYS A 218 -11.18 -51.09 31.91
C CYS A 218 -12.57 -50.50 31.65
N VAL A 219 -12.69 -49.19 31.81
CA VAL A 219 -13.87 -48.39 31.41
C VAL A 219 -13.46 -47.36 30.38
N GLU A 220 -14.34 -47.15 29.40
CA GLU A 220 -14.13 -46.12 28.37
C GLU A 220 -14.30 -44.72 28.97
N GLY A 221 -13.47 -43.78 28.49
CA GLY A 221 -13.63 -42.36 28.79
C GLY A 221 -14.81 -41.73 28.05
N GLY A 222 -15.09 -40.48 28.43
CA GLY A 222 -16.21 -39.71 27.91
C GLY A 222 -16.15 -39.54 26.38
N ILE A 223 -17.32 -39.47 25.75
CA ILE A 223 -17.45 -39.28 24.30
C ILE A 223 -17.02 -37.86 23.88
N SER A 224 -16.52 -37.70 22.65
CA SER A 224 -16.42 -36.38 22.02
C SER A 224 -17.80 -35.86 21.63
N TYR A 225 -18.04 -34.57 21.84
CA TYR A 225 -19.25 -33.86 21.41
C TYR A 225 -18.94 -32.40 21.05
N GLY A 226 -19.98 -31.65 20.67
CA GLY A 226 -19.91 -30.26 20.25
C GLY A 226 -19.62 -30.08 18.76
N ASN A 227 -19.81 -28.86 18.26
CA ASN A 227 -19.56 -28.50 16.87
C ASN A 227 -18.12 -27.97 16.69
N GLU A 228 -17.42 -28.45 15.66
CA GLU A 228 -16.07 -27.98 15.33
C GLU A 228 -16.03 -26.61 14.65
N GLU A 229 -17.07 -26.24 13.89
CA GLU A 229 -17.13 -24.96 13.17
C GLU A 229 -17.74 -23.82 14.01
N LEU A 230 -18.49 -24.15 15.05
CA LEU A 230 -19.12 -23.19 15.96
C LEU A 230 -19.16 -23.75 17.40
N PRO A 231 -17.99 -23.94 18.05
CA PRO A 231 -17.92 -24.50 19.39
C PRO A 231 -18.46 -23.51 20.43
N CYS A 232 -19.41 -23.95 21.23
CA CYS A 232 -19.97 -23.15 22.33
C CYS A 232 -20.56 -24.00 23.44
N GLU A 233 -20.00 -25.18 23.61
CA GLU A 233 -20.33 -26.14 24.65
C GLU A 233 -19.28 -26.12 25.76
N LEU A 234 -19.71 -26.38 27.00
CA LEU A 234 -18.81 -26.53 28.14
C LEU A 234 -18.12 -27.89 28.09
N GLY A 235 -16.88 -27.96 28.56
CA GLY A 235 -16.19 -29.22 28.76
C GLY A 235 -16.86 -30.05 29.87
N SER A 236 -16.83 -31.37 29.71
CA SER A 236 -17.31 -32.35 30.69
C SER A 236 -16.19 -32.81 31.63
N GLY A 237 -16.58 -33.11 32.86
CA GLY A 237 -15.69 -33.64 33.90
C GLY A 237 -15.56 -35.16 33.88
N SER A 238 -14.86 -35.72 34.88
CA SER A 238 -14.68 -37.16 35.01
C SER A 238 -15.94 -37.95 35.39
N GLY A 239 -17.03 -37.24 35.76
CA GLY A 239 -18.30 -37.84 36.18
C GLY A 239 -18.29 -38.38 37.62
N ASN A 240 -19.41 -38.19 38.33
CA ASN A 240 -19.77 -38.69 39.66
C ASN A 240 -19.36 -37.82 40.89
N ASP A 241 -20.36 -37.22 41.56
CA ASP A 241 -20.18 -36.40 42.78
C ASP A 241 -20.17 -37.23 44.08
N ILE A 242 -20.34 -38.55 43.99
CA ILE A 242 -20.71 -39.42 45.13
C ILE A 242 -19.47 -39.95 45.90
N SER A 243 -18.26 -39.90 45.32
CA SER A 243 -17.04 -40.40 45.99
C SER A 243 -15.75 -39.73 45.48
N ALA A 244 -14.91 -39.26 46.42
CA ALA A 244 -13.49 -38.90 46.26
C ALA A 244 -13.12 -37.80 45.23
N GLY A 245 -14.03 -36.83 44.99
CA GLY A 245 -13.78 -35.65 44.16
C GLY A 245 -14.06 -35.90 42.68
N SER A 246 -14.65 -34.91 42.01
CA SER A 246 -14.84 -34.86 40.56
C SER A 246 -13.95 -33.76 39.99
N THR A 247 -13.41 -33.97 38.80
CA THR A 247 -12.74 -32.90 38.03
C THR A 247 -13.75 -32.20 37.15
N ALA A 248 -13.67 -30.87 37.06
CA ALA A 248 -14.47 -30.08 36.13
C ALA A 248 -13.82 -30.00 34.74
N GLY A 249 -14.64 -29.95 33.70
CA GLY A 249 -14.16 -29.58 32.36
C GLY A 249 -13.80 -28.10 32.23
N GLY A 250 -13.34 -27.68 31.06
CA GLY A 250 -13.10 -26.29 30.71
C GLY A 250 -14.39 -25.50 30.42
N GLY A 251 -14.34 -24.18 30.63
CA GLY A 251 -15.45 -23.27 30.34
C GLY A 251 -15.53 -22.83 28.86
N ILE A 252 -16.32 -21.80 28.60
CA ILE A 252 -16.50 -21.20 27.27
C ILE A 252 -15.94 -19.77 27.27
N ILE A 253 -15.17 -19.43 26.24
CA ILE A 253 -14.80 -18.04 25.91
C ILE A 253 -15.34 -17.70 24.53
N VAL A 254 -16.21 -16.70 24.44
CA VAL A 254 -16.71 -16.17 23.16
C VAL A 254 -16.33 -14.70 23.03
N MET A 255 -15.78 -14.31 21.87
CA MET A 255 -15.46 -12.93 21.56
C MET A 255 -16.12 -12.50 20.24
N GLY A 256 -16.87 -11.41 20.28
CA GLY A 256 -17.62 -10.90 19.13
C GLY A 256 -18.87 -11.73 18.84
N SER A 257 -19.45 -11.49 17.67
CA SER A 257 -20.62 -12.21 17.12
C SER A 257 -20.59 -12.14 15.60
N SER A 258 -21.46 -12.91 14.93
CA SER A 258 -21.60 -12.89 13.46
C SER A 258 -21.93 -11.50 12.91
N GLU A 259 -22.77 -10.72 13.61
CA GLU A 259 -23.19 -9.37 13.22
C GLU A 259 -22.18 -8.29 13.64
N HIS A 260 -21.50 -8.50 14.77
CA HIS A 260 -20.54 -7.57 15.36
C HIS A 260 -19.24 -8.29 15.71
N PRO A 261 -18.37 -8.55 14.70
CA PRO A 261 -17.06 -9.15 14.93
C PRO A 261 -16.11 -8.14 15.58
N LEU A 262 -15.16 -8.67 16.36
CA LEU A 262 -14.09 -7.89 16.95
C LEU A 262 -13.17 -7.34 15.86
N SER A 263 -12.79 -6.05 15.95
CA SER A 263 -11.91 -5.47 14.92
C SER A 263 -10.48 -5.98 15.04
N SER A 264 -9.94 -6.11 16.26
CA SER A 264 -8.60 -6.64 16.49
C SER A 264 -8.49 -7.32 17.86
N LEU A 265 -7.87 -8.50 17.88
CA LEU A 265 -7.46 -9.21 19.10
C LEU A 265 -5.93 -9.29 19.15
N SER A 266 -5.32 -8.77 20.21
CA SER A 266 -3.88 -8.91 20.47
C SER A 266 -3.68 -9.69 21.76
N VAL A 267 -2.91 -10.75 21.71
CA VAL A 267 -2.63 -11.62 22.86
C VAL A 267 -1.11 -11.81 22.99
N GLU A 268 -0.56 -11.33 24.09
CA GLU A 268 0.83 -11.53 24.52
C GLU A 268 0.91 -12.41 25.79
N GLY A 269 -0.15 -12.39 26.61
CA GLY A 269 -0.32 -13.22 27.81
C GLY A 269 -1.01 -14.55 27.51
N SER A 270 -1.99 -14.94 28.34
CA SER A 270 -2.67 -16.24 28.18
C SER A 270 -4.20 -16.15 28.05
N MET A 271 -4.75 -17.05 27.25
CA MET A 271 -6.18 -17.31 27.14
C MET A 271 -6.41 -18.82 27.24
N THR A 272 -7.04 -19.26 28.34
CA THR A 272 -7.09 -20.69 28.70
C THR A 272 -8.49 -21.18 29.03
N THR A 273 -8.87 -22.33 28.50
CA THR A 273 -10.11 -23.06 28.79
C THR A 273 -9.81 -24.53 29.07
N ASP A 274 -8.76 -24.80 29.83
CA ASP A 274 -8.27 -26.15 30.06
C ASP A 274 -9.16 -26.94 31.02
N GLY A 275 -9.15 -28.26 30.91
CA GLY A 275 -9.79 -29.15 31.87
C GLY A 275 -9.06 -29.16 33.21
N GLU A 276 -9.79 -29.44 34.29
CA GLU A 276 -9.19 -29.58 35.62
C GLU A 276 -8.37 -30.87 35.72
N SER A 277 -7.16 -30.75 36.27
CA SER A 277 -6.29 -31.87 36.55
C SER A 277 -6.44 -32.35 37.99
N PHE A 278 -6.40 -33.67 38.18
CA PHE A 278 -6.43 -34.25 39.52
C PHE A 278 -5.01 -34.57 40.01
N GLU A 279 -4.52 -33.81 40.99
CA GLU A 279 -3.30 -34.11 41.72
C GLU A 279 -3.59 -34.76 43.07
N ARG A 280 -3.03 -35.95 43.31
CA ARG A 280 -3.12 -36.61 44.61
C ARG A 280 -2.31 -35.82 45.63
N THR A 281 -2.96 -34.91 46.36
CA THR A 281 -2.33 -34.19 47.47
C THR A 281 -1.71 -35.20 48.45
N THR A 282 -0.40 -35.18 48.57
CA THR A 282 0.32 -35.94 49.60
C THR A 282 0.12 -35.25 50.94
N LEU A 283 -1.06 -35.42 51.55
CA LEU A 283 -1.26 -35.10 52.96
C LEU A 283 -0.47 -36.09 53.82
N LYS A 284 0.85 -35.86 53.92
CA LYS A 284 1.60 -36.20 55.12
C LYS A 284 1.04 -35.34 56.25
N GLU A 285 0.07 -35.86 56.98
CA GLU A 285 0.11 -36.00 58.43
C GLU A 285 -1.29 -36.26 59.01
N LYS A 286 -1.35 -37.32 59.82
CA LYS A 286 -2.37 -37.65 60.83
C LYS A 286 -3.76 -38.02 60.30
N PHE A 287 -3.90 -39.26 59.81
CA PHE A 287 -4.87 -40.26 60.28
C PHE A 287 -4.69 -41.54 59.43
N PRO A 288 -4.17 -42.67 59.98
CA PRO A 288 -3.94 -43.89 59.22
C PRO A 288 -5.18 -44.78 59.27
N LEU A 289 -6.28 -44.37 58.64
CA LEU A 289 -7.43 -45.26 58.47
C LEU A 289 -8.22 -44.90 57.20
N VAL A 290 -7.79 -45.50 56.08
CA VAL A 290 -8.52 -45.92 54.86
C VAL A 290 -7.52 -45.82 53.69
N ASP A 291 -6.57 -46.76 53.67
CA ASP A 291 -5.53 -46.91 52.64
C ASP A 291 -6.00 -47.90 51.54
N SER A 292 -7.30 -47.92 51.23
CA SER A 292 -7.93 -48.96 50.40
C SER A 292 -8.71 -48.44 49.18
N LEU A 293 -8.74 -47.13 48.94
CA LEU A 293 -9.22 -46.55 47.68
C LEU A 293 -8.01 -46.02 46.90
N SER A 294 -7.40 -46.89 46.09
CA SER A 294 -6.24 -46.55 45.26
C SER A 294 -6.60 -45.81 43.96
N GLY A 295 -7.90 -45.72 43.64
CA GLY A 295 -8.44 -45.00 42.49
C GLY A 295 -8.82 -43.55 42.83
N GLY A 296 -8.64 -42.66 41.86
CA GLY A 296 -9.09 -41.26 41.92
C GLY A 296 -9.77 -40.86 40.59
N PRO A 297 -10.34 -39.66 40.50
CA PRO A 297 -11.03 -39.20 39.30
C PRO A 297 -10.09 -39.07 38.10
N GLY A 298 -10.67 -39.19 36.91
CA GLY A 298 -9.99 -38.88 35.65
C GLY A 298 -9.79 -37.38 35.47
N GLY A 299 -9.09 -36.98 34.41
CA GLY A 299 -8.94 -35.57 34.03
C GLY A 299 -10.21 -34.99 33.42
N GLY A 300 -10.48 -33.70 33.66
CA GLY A 300 -11.56 -32.97 32.99
C GLY A 300 -11.21 -32.69 31.52
N SER A 301 -12.20 -32.62 30.64
CA SER A 301 -11.96 -32.24 29.24
C SER A 301 -11.73 -30.74 29.05
N GLY A 302 -11.05 -30.35 27.98
CA GLY A 302 -10.90 -28.94 27.58
C GLY A 302 -12.25 -28.30 27.20
N GLY A 303 -12.32 -26.99 27.23
CA GLY A 303 -13.51 -26.19 26.94
C GLY A 303 -13.65 -25.76 25.47
N SER A 304 -14.35 -24.63 25.26
CA SER A 304 -14.59 -24.05 23.93
C SER A 304 -14.12 -22.61 23.85
N ILE A 305 -13.38 -22.28 22.79
CA ILE A 305 -13.00 -20.92 22.43
C ILE A 305 -13.57 -20.59 21.05
N LEU A 306 -14.46 -19.60 20.97
CA LEU A 306 -15.07 -19.14 19.74
C LEU A 306 -14.80 -17.64 19.53
N LEU A 307 -14.06 -17.33 18.47
CA LEU A 307 -13.62 -15.97 18.20
C LEU A 307 -14.22 -15.48 16.88
N PHE A 308 -15.01 -14.41 16.92
CA PHE A 308 -15.47 -13.66 15.76
C PHE A 308 -14.60 -12.41 15.61
N LEU A 309 -13.72 -12.39 14.62
CA LEU A 309 -12.68 -11.36 14.49
C LEU A 309 -12.35 -11.01 13.05
N ARG A 310 -11.77 -9.82 12.86
CA ARG A 310 -11.18 -9.37 11.60
C ARG A 310 -9.67 -9.60 11.57
N THR A 311 -8.97 -9.25 12.67
CA THR A 311 -7.52 -9.45 12.78
C THR A 311 -7.11 -10.08 14.11
N LEU A 312 -6.08 -10.92 14.07
CA LEU A 312 -5.46 -11.60 15.22
C LEU A 312 -3.95 -11.33 15.27
N ALA A 313 -3.44 -10.98 16.44
CA ALA A 313 -2.02 -10.98 16.73
C ALA A 313 -1.76 -11.82 18.00
N LEU A 314 -1.01 -12.91 17.84
CA LEU A 314 -0.58 -13.80 18.92
C LEU A 314 0.94 -13.68 19.03
N GLY A 315 1.43 -12.98 20.05
CA GLY A 315 2.87 -12.75 20.26
C GLY A 315 3.63 -14.00 20.72
N GLU A 316 4.95 -13.96 20.68
CA GLU A 316 5.83 -15.12 20.97
C GLU A 316 5.56 -15.80 22.33
N SER A 317 5.28 -15.03 23.38
CA SER A 317 5.00 -15.56 24.73
C SER A 317 3.55 -15.99 24.94
N ALA A 318 2.70 -15.81 23.93
CA ALA A 318 1.27 -15.96 24.10
C ALA A 318 0.84 -17.43 24.07
N ILE A 319 -0.15 -17.74 24.92
CA ILE A 319 -0.68 -19.09 25.08
C ILE A 319 -2.20 -19.06 24.89
N LEU A 320 -2.68 -19.70 23.83
CA LEU A 320 -4.09 -19.98 23.61
C LEU A 320 -4.32 -21.48 23.82
N SER A 321 -4.97 -21.85 24.93
CA SER A 321 -5.03 -23.26 25.35
C SER A 321 -6.45 -23.72 25.66
N SER A 322 -6.79 -24.93 25.22
CA SER A 322 -7.99 -25.68 25.57
C SER A 322 -7.66 -27.17 25.73
N VAL A 323 -6.65 -27.46 26.54
CA VAL A 323 -6.08 -28.79 26.74
C VAL A 323 -6.88 -29.59 27.77
N GLY A 324 -6.90 -30.92 27.63
CA GLY A 324 -7.49 -31.82 28.61
C GLY A 324 -6.66 -31.91 29.90
N GLY A 325 -7.33 -32.03 31.04
CA GLY A 325 -6.68 -32.23 32.33
C GLY A 325 -5.99 -33.59 32.43
N TYR A 326 -4.91 -33.69 33.19
CA TYR A 326 -4.22 -34.95 33.46
C TYR A 326 -4.78 -35.62 34.73
N SER A 327 -4.65 -36.95 34.83
CA SER A 327 -4.97 -37.69 36.05
C SER A 327 -3.70 -38.25 36.69
N SER A 328 -3.45 -37.89 37.95
CA SER A 328 -2.37 -38.49 38.74
C SER A 328 -2.79 -39.76 39.48
N SER A 329 -4.02 -40.26 39.29
CA SER A 329 -4.49 -41.48 39.96
C SER A 329 -4.02 -42.75 39.24
N ILE A 330 -3.79 -43.85 39.97
CA ILE A 330 -3.30 -45.10 39.38
C ILE A 330 -4.39 -45.67 38.46
N GLY A 331 -4.08 -45.78 37.16
CA GLY A 331 -5.01 -46.25 36.14
C GLY A 331 -6.07 -45.23 35.72
N GLY A 332 -5.94 -43.95 36.10
CA GLY A 332 -6.84 -42.88 35.72
C GLY A 332 -6.62 -42.39 34.29
N GLY A 333 -7.71 -42.10 33.58
CA GLY A 333 -7.67 -41.59 32.21
C GLY A 333 -7.50 -40.08 32.14
N GLY A 334 -6.76 -39.58 31.14
CA GLY A 334 -6.64 -38.14 30.86
C GLY A 334 -7.88 -37.58 30.16
N GLY A 335 -8.16 -36.29 30.33
CA GLY A 335 -9.30 -35.63 29.69
C GLY A 335 -9.09 -35.39 28.19
N GLY A 336 -10.16 -35.37 27.38
CA GLY A 336 -10.07 -35.00 25.96
C GLY A 336 -9.75 -33.52 25.76
N GLY A 337 -9.04 -33.19 24.67
CA GLY A 337 -8.74 -31.81 24.29
C GLY A 337 -9.95 -31.08 23.71
N GLY A 338 -10.13 -29.81 24.05
CA GLY A 338 -11.31 -29.01 23.68
C GLY A 338 -11.27 -28.40 22.27
N ARG A 339 -12.09 -27.37 22.01
CA ARG A 339 -12.28 -26.80 20.67
C ARG A 339 -11.91 -25.33 20.61
N ILE A 340 -11.18 -24.95 19.57
CA ILE A 340 -10.81 -23.56 19.29
C ILE A 340 -11.23 -23.25 17.85
N HIS A 341 -12.10 -22.27 17.64
CA HIS A 341 -12.56 -21.86 16.32
C HIS A 341 -12.35 -20.37 16.06
N PHE A 342 -11.77 -20.07 14.90
CA PHE A 342 -11.60 -18.70 14.39
C PHE A 342 -12.61 -18.40 13.28
N HIS A 343 -13.65 -17.65 13.63
CA HIS A 343 -14.68 -17.21 12.71
C HIS A 343 -14.32 -15.85 12.07
N TRP A 344 -13.60 -15.89 10.94
CA TRP A 344 -13.15 -14.69 10.26
C TRP A 344 -14.30 -13.88 9.60
N SER A 345 -14.20 -12.57 9.69
CA SER A 345 -15.08 -11.63 8.99
C SER A 345 -14.28 -10.78 8.00
N ASP A 346 -14.90 -10.44 6.87
CA ASP A 346 -14.32 -9.55 5.86
C ASP A 346 -12.90 -9.94 5.38
N ILE A 347 -12.66 -11.24 5.09
CA ILE A 347 -11.35 -11.73 4.62
C ILE A 347 -10.96 -10.99 3.31
N PRO A 348 -9.87 -10.19 3.31
CA PRO A 348 -9.45 -9.47 2.12
C PRO A 348 -8.96 -10.45 1.06
N THR A 349 -9.08 -10.12 -0.23
CA THR A 349 -8.68 -11.00 -1.35
C THR A 349 -7.99 -10.22 -2.46
N GLY A 350 -7.21 -10.93 -3.30
CA GLY A 350 -6.49 -10.33 -4.43
C GLY A 350 -5.48 -9.27 -4.00
N ASP A 351 -5.42 -8.15 -4.75
CA ASP A 351 -4.43 -7.09 -4.53
C ASP A 351 -4.54 -6.37 -3.17
N VAL A 352 -5.70 -6.47 -2.51
CA VAL A 352 -5.97 -5.86 -1.19
C VAL A 352 -5.65 -6.82 -0.05
N TYR A 353 -5.28 -8.07 -0.35
CA TYR A 353 -4.97 -9.07 0.66
C TYR A 353 -3.87 -8.59 1.61
N GLN A 354 -4.16 -8.74 2.91
CA GLN A 354 -3.23 -8.56 4.02
C GLN A 354 -3.44 -9.75 4.96
N PRO A 355 -2.37 -10.29 5.58
CA PRO A 355 -2.49 -11.35 6.56
C PRO A 355 -3.45 -10.96 7.68
N ILE A 356 -4.50 -11.75 7.89
CA ILE A 356 -5.51 -11.50 8.94
C ILE A 356 -5.04 -11.99 10.31
N ALA A 357 -4.02 -12.85 10.35
CA ALA A 357 -3.44 -13.37 11.59
C ALA A 357 -1.91 -13.31 11.54
N SER A 358 -1.30 -12.93 12.67
CA SER A 358 0.12 -13.12 12.96
C SER A 358 0.24 -14.04 14.16
N VAL A 359 0.77 -15.24 13.96
CA VAL A 359 0.79 -16.30 14.98
C VAL A 359 2.23 -16.68 15.28
N GLU A 360 2.81 -16.10 16.32
CA GLU A 360 4.17 -16.39 16.80
C GLU A 360 4.14 -17.23 18.10
N GLY A 361 3.05 -17.16 18.85
CA GLY A 361 2.82 -17.91 20.09
C GLY A 361 2.30 -19.34 19.89
N SER A 362 1.82 -19.94 20.98
CA SER A 362 1.36 -21.34 21.01
C SER A 362 -0.17 -21.48 21.07
N ILE A 363 -0.71 -22.37 20.24
CA ILE A 363 -2.12 -22.78 20.26
C ILE A 363 -2.17 -24.26 20.64
N LEU A 364 -2.81 -24.59 21.76
CA LEU A 364 -2.81 -25.92 22.36
C LEU A 364 -4.24 -26.44 22.50
N SER A 365 -4.52 -27.62 21.95
CA SER A 365 -5.81 -28.31 22.08
C SER A 365 -5.61 -29.81 22.33
N GLY A 366 -4.47 -30.20 22.91
CA GLY A 366 -4.12 -31.60 23.11
C GLY A 366 -4.96 -32.32 24.17
N GLY A 367 -5.01 -33.64 24.09
CA GLY A 367 -5.55 -34.49 25.15
C GLY A 367 -4.65 -34.50 26.40
N GLY A 368 -5.26 -34.64 27.57
CA GLY A 368 -4.54 -34.80 28.83
C GLY A 368 -3.91 -36.19 28.97
N GLU A 369 -2.79 -36.27 29.69
CA GLU A 369 -2.12 -37.55 29.92
C GLU A 369 -2.84 -38.41 30.98
N GLY A 370 -2.95 -39.71 30.68
CA GLY A 370 -3.35 -40.74 31.64
C GLY A 370 -2.14 -41.29 32.41
N ARG A 371 -2.39 -41.98 33.51
CA ARG A 371 -1.32 -42.55 34.35
C ARG A 371 -1.35 -44.07 34.41
N ASP A 372 -0.17 -44.68 34.38
CA ASP A 372 0.06 -46.13 34.42
C ASP A 372 -0.66 -46.88 33.28
N GLN A 373 -1.73 -47.63 33.60
CA GLN A 373 -2.57 -48.33 32.62
C GLN A 373 -3.68 -47.44 32.04
N GLY A 374 -3.82 -46.19 32.52
CA GLY A 374 -4.78 -45.22 32.02
C GLY A 374 -4.37 -44.67 30.65
N GLY A 375 -5.35 -44.51 29.76
CA GLY A 375 -5.14 -43.92 28.44
C GLY A 375 -5.07 -42.41 28.48
N ALA A 376 -4.31 -41.82 27.55
CA ALA A 376 -4.37 -40.40 27.25
C ALA A 376 -5.72 -40.04 26.58
N GLY A 377 -6.17 -38.80 26.78
CA GLY A 377 -7.29 -38.26 26.01
C GLY A 377 -6.88 -38.04 24.55
N GLU A 378 -7.87 -38.04 23.65
CA GLU A 378 -7.67 -37.63 22.26
C GLU A 378 -7.53 -36.11 22.16
N ASP A 379 -6.81 -35.67 21.13
CA ASP A 379 -6.66 -34.26 20.81
C ASP A 379 -8.00 -33.65 20.36
N GLY A 380 -8.17 -32.38 20.69
CA GLY A 380 -9.27 -31.56 20.25
C GLY A 380 -9.06 -30.98 18.84
N THR A 381 -9.84 -29.95 18.51
CA THR A 381 -9.85 -29.37 17.15
C THR A 381 -9.54 -27.88 17.17
N VAL A 382 -8.63 -27.46 16.28
CA VAL A 382 -8.38 -26.04 15.95
C VAL A 382 -8.83 -25.78 14.52
N THR A 383 -9.94 -25.08 14.36
CA THR A 383 -10.58 -24.85 13.05
C THR A 383 -10.70 -23.36 12.75
N GLY A 384 -10.88 -23.03 11.47
CA GLY A 384 -11.11 -21.67 11.01
C GLY A 384 -12.21 -21.67 9.97
N LYS A 385 -12.84 -20.51 9.77
CA LYS A 385 -13.84 -20.35 8.72
C LYS A 385 -13.28 -20.69 7.35
N ASP A 386 -14.12 -21.24 6.48
CA ASP A 386 -13.78 -21.52 5.09
C ASP A 386 -13.20 -20.30 4.37
N CYS A 387 -11.99 -20.48 3.84
CA CYS A 387 -11.27 -19.42 3.14
C CYS A 387 -11.79 -19.23 1.71
N PRO A 388 -11.75 -17.98 1.20
CA PRO A 388 -12.09 -17.69 -0.18
C PRO A 388 -11.05 -18.30 -1.15
N LYS A 389 -11.36 -18.23 -2.45
CA LYS A 389 -10.48 -18.72 -3.53
C LYS A 389 -9.06 -18.15 -3.39
N GLY A 390 -8.05 -18.97 -3.66
CA GLY A 390 -6.63 -18.61 -3.54
C GLY A 390 -6.03 -18.73 -2.13
N LEU A 391 -6.84 -18.80 -1.07
CA LEU A 391 -6.39 -18.87 0.33
C LEU A 391 -6.69 -20.24 0.96
N TYR A 392 -5.94 -20.66 1.97
CA TYR A 392 -6.14 -21.94 2.67
C TYR A 392 -5.66 -21.91 4.13
N GLY A 393 -5.96 -22.96 4.88
CA GLY A 393 -5.60 -23.13 6.29
C GLY A 393 -6.54 -22.41 7.26
N THR A 394 -6.28 -22.56 8.55
CA THR A 394 -7.06 -21.94 9.64
C THR A 394 -7.04 -20.41 9.59
N PHE A 395 -5.95 -19.82 9.10
CA PHE A 395 -5.71 -18.37 9.06
C PHE A 395 -5.85 -17.75 7.66
N CYS A 396 -6.35 -18.51 6.69
CA CYS A 396 -6.51 -18.08 5.29
C CYS A 396 -5.24 -17.50 4.67
N GLU A 397 -4.16 -18.28 4.72
CA GLU A 397 -2.87 -17.97 4.11
C GLU A 397 -2.91 -18.19 2.59
N GLU A 398 -1.99 -17.53 1.87
CA GLU A 398 -1.88 -17.64 0.42
C GLU A 398 -1.44 -19.06 0.01
N CYS A 399 -2.14 -19.69 -0.95
CA CYS A 399 -1.71 -20.96 -1.50
C CYS A 399 -0.25 -20.88 -2.01
N PRO A 400 0.56 -21.97 -1.87
CA PRO A 400 1.96 -21.99 -2.30
C PRO A 400 2.15 -21.59 -3.78
N ALA A 401 3.29 -20.97 -4.09
CA ALA A 401 3.62 -20.58 -5.46
C ALA A 401 3.57 -21.78 -6.43
N GLY A 402 2.93 -21.60 -7.59
CA GLY A 402 2.70 -22.67 -8.56
C GLY A 402 1.48 -23.55 -8.27
N THR A 403 0.64 -23.15 -7.32
CA THR A 403 -0.69 -23.74 -7.10
C THR A 403 -1.79 -22.70 -7.27
N TYR A 404 -2.99 -23.16 -7.61
CA TYR A 404 -4.20 -22.35 -7.68
C TYR A 404 -5.34 -23.04 -6.93
N LYS A 405 -6.31 -22.26 -6.47
CA LYS A 405 -7.50 -22.75 -5.78
C LYS A 405 -8.74 -21.99 -6.20
N ASN A 406 -9.65 -22.69 -6.87
CA ASN A 406 -10.85 -22.13 -7.48
C ASN A 406 -12.14 -22.35 -6.67
N VAL A 407 -12.07 -23.07 -5.54
CA VAL A 407 -13.20 -23.36 -4.65
C VAL A 407 -13.02 -22.68 -3.28
N ILE A 408 -14.14 -22.50 -2.57
CA ILE A 408 -14.16 -22.04 -1.17
C ILE A 408 -13.87 -23.25 -0.28
N GLY A 409 -13.08 -23.04 0.78
CA GLY A 409 -12.75 -24.07 1.78
C GLY A 409 -11.46 -23.72 2.50
N SER A 410 -11.03 -24.51 3.48
CA SER A 410 -9.75 -24.27 4.20
C SER A 410 -8.70 -25.37 4.02
N ASP A 411 -9.05 -26.49 3.39
CA ASP A 411 -8.11 -27.59 3.20
C ASP A 411 -6.96 -27.26 2.25
N ARG A 412 -5.75 -27.66 2.66
CA ARG A 412 -4.53 -27.52 1.83
C ARG A 412 -4.60 -28.33 0.53
N ALA A 413 -5.32 -29.45 0.54
CA ALA A 413 -5.50 -30.30 -0.64
C ALA A 413 -6.26 -29.60 -1.78
N LEU A 414 -6.96 -28.49 -1.49
CA LEU A 414 -7.67 -27.67 -2.47
C LEU A 414 -6.73 -26.75 -3.27
N CYS A 415 -5.47 -26.57 -2.86
CA CYS A 415 -4.46 -25.88 -3.65
C CYS A 415 -3.89 -26.85 -4.70
N HIS A 416 -4.43 -26.81 -5.91
CA HIS A 416 -4.04 -27.68 -7.01
C HIS A 416 -2.80 -27.14 -7.74
N HIS A 417 -1.88 -28.01 -8.16
CA HIS A 417 -0.72 -27.60 -8.95
C HIS A 417 -1.12 -27.07 -10.32
N CYS A 418 -0.49 -25.96 -10.73
CA CYS A 418 -0.63 -25.44 -12.08
C CYS A 418 0.08 -26.35 -13.09
N PRO A 419 -0.49 -26.54 -14.30
CA PRO A 419 0.07 -27.42 -15.32
C PRO A 419 1.49 -26.97 -15.70
N ALA A 420 2.45 -27.89 -15.63
CA ALA A 420 3.85 -27.61 -15.93
C ALA A 420 4.11 -27.35 -17.43
N ASP A 421 3.21 -27.82 -18.31
CA ASP A 421 3.34 -27.69 -19.76
C ASP A 421 3.22 -26.24 -20.25
N GLU A 422 2.69 -25.35 -19.43
CA GLU A 422 2.51 -23.92 -19.73
C GLU A 422 3.66 -23.06 -19.19
N LEU A 423 4.57 -23.62 -18.38
CA LEU A 423 5.69 -22.87 -17.80
C LEU A 423 6.92 -22.90 -18.74
N PRO A 424 7.41 -21.75 -19.21
CA PRO A 424 8.65 -21.71 -19.99
C PRO A 424 9.85 -22.25 -19.20
N LEU A 425 10.79 -22.94 -19.88
CA LEU A 425 12.00 -23.54 -19.30
C LEU A 425 12.85 -22.59 -18.42
N ARG A 426 12.75 -21.28 -18.63
CA ARG A 426 13.48 -20.23 -17.89
C ARG A 426 12.56 -19.34 -17.04
N ALA A 427 11.40 -19.86 -16.66
CA ALA A 427 10.43 -19.19 -15.81
C ALA A 427 10.30 -19.89 -14.46
N ILE A 428 9.92 -19.10 -13.45
CA ILE A 428 9.57 -19.58 -12.11
C ILE A 428 8.21 -18.99 -11.72
N TYR A 429 7.37 -19.80 -11.07
CA TYR A 429 6.12 -19.31 -10.50
C TYR A 429 6.41 -18.28 -9.41
N ILE A 430 5.57 -17.26 -9.33
CA ILE A 430 5.64 -16.23 -8.30
C ILE A 430 4.46 -16.37 -7.36
N SER A 431 4.68 -16.07 -6.08
CA SER A 431 3.56 -15.80 -5.17
C SER A 431 2.94 -14.46 -5.53
N VAL A 432 1.61 -14.42 -5.55
CA VAL A 432 0.83 -13.19 -5.75
C VAL A 432 -0.01 -12.98 -4.51
N ARG A 433 -0.18 -11.69 -4.16
CA ARG A 433 -0.97 -11.29 -3.00
C ARG A 433 -2.39 -11.86 -3.08
N GLY A 434 -2.84 -12.49 -2.01
CA GLY A 434 -4.15 -13.12 -1.94
C GLY A 434 -4.24 -14.48 -2.62
N GLY A 435 -3.11 -15.05 -3.06
CA GLY A 435 -3.04 -16.33 -3.74
C GLY A 435 -3.67 -16.32 -5.13
N VAL A 436 -3.56 -17.47 -5.81
CA VAL A 436 -4.02 -17.61 -7.21
C VAL A 436 -5.37 -18.33 -7.20
N ALA A 437 -6.41 -17.66 -7.70
CA ALA A 437 -7.76 -18.23 -7.74
C ALA A 437 -7.97 -19.16 -8.95
N GLU A 438 -7.37 -18.85 -10.10
CA GLU A 438 -7.63 -19.52 -11.38
C GLU A 438 -6.32 -19.72 -12.16
N ALA A 439 -6.31 -20.71 -13.05
CA ALA A 439 -5.20 -20.95 -13.98
C ALA A 439 -5.33 -20.05 -15.23
N PRO A 440 -4.22 -19.61 -15.86
CA PRO A 440 -2.82 -20.00 -15.62
C PRO A 440 -2.17 -19.28 -14.42
N CYS A 441 -1.26 -19.97 -13.72
CA CYS A 441 -0.52 -19.36 -12.61
C CYS A 441 0.45 -18.27 -13.10
N PRO A 442 0.56 -17.15 -12.37
CA PRO A 442 1.52 -16.10 -12.67
C PRO A 442 2.96 -16.59 -12.48
N PHE A 443 3.82 -16.26 -13.43
CA PHE A 443 5.23 -16.58 -13.42
C PHE A 443 6.07 -15.39 -13.86
N LYS A 444 7.36 -15.40 -13.50
CA LYS A 444 8.35 -14.45 -14.00
C LYS A 444 9.56 -15.21 -14.53
N CYS A 445 10.33 -14.57 -15.40
CA CYS A 445 11.60 -15.14 -15.82
C CYS A 445 12.63 -15.12 -14.68
N ILE A 446 13.55 -16.08 -14.67
CA ILE A 446 14.59 -16.20 -13.63
C ILE A 446 15.48 -14.94 -13.54
N SER A 447 15.62 -14.20 -14.64
CA SER A 447 16.44 -12.98 -14.72
C SER A 447 15.80 -11.97 -15.68
N ASP A 448 16.02 -10.68 -15.42
CA ASP A 448 15.59 -9.56 -16.27
C ASP A 448 16.21 -9.58 -17.69
N ARG A 449 17.21 -10.45 -17.93
CA ARG A 449 17.80 -10.67 -19.26
C ARG A 449 16.86 -11.40 -20.22
N TYR A 450 15.84 -12.06 -19.69
CA TYR A 450 14.87 -12.84 -20.44
C TYR A 450 13.54 -12.07 -20.49
N HIS A 451 12.96 -11.97 -21.67
CA HIS A 451 11.72 -11.23 -21.89
C HIS A 451 10.49 -12.14 -21.82
N MET A 452 9.46 -11.71 -21.09
CA MET A 452 8.14 -12.37 -21.07
C MET A 452 7.43 -12.21 -22.42
N PRO A 453 6.63 -13.19 -22.88
CA PRO A 453 6.08 -14.31 -22.12
C PRO A 453 6.90 -15.61 -22.16
N HIS A 454 7.81 -15.80 -23.12
CA HIS A 454 8.53 -17.08 -23.31
C HIS A 454 9.89 -17.16 -22.61
N CYS A 455 10.33 -16.08 -21.94
CA CYS A 455 11.63 -15.98 -21.29
C CYS A 455 12.80 -16.25 -22.25
N TYR A 456 12.70 -15.69 -23.46
CA TYR A 456 13.75 -15.73 -24.47
C TYR A 456 14.76 -14.60 -24.24
N THR A 457 15.99 -14.82 -24.69
CA THR A 457 16.99 -13.76 -24.83
C THR A 457 16.62 -12.84 -25.99
N ALA A 458 17.13 -11.60 -26.00
CA ALA A 458 16.88 -10.65 -27.09
C ALA A 458 17.26 -11.21 -28.49
N LEU A 459 18.28 -12.08 -28.57
CA LEU A 459 18.68 -12.74 -29.82
C LEU A 459 17.72 -13.87 -30.21
N GLU A 460 17.26 -14.67 -29.25
CA GLU A 460 16.24 -15.71 -29.50
C GLU A 460 14.91 -15.08 -29.93
N GLU A 461 14.48 -13.97 -29.30
CA GLU A 461 13.31 -13.22 -29.76
C GLU A 461 13.46 -12.72 -31.19
N LEU A 462 14.62 -12.15 -31.55
CA LEU A 462 14.91 -11.76 -32.93
C LEU A 462 14.77 -12.98 -33.87
N ILE A 463 15.38 -14.10 -33.53
CA ILE A 463 15.33 -15.32 -34.34
C ILE A 463 13.88 -15.80 -34.54
N TYR A 464 13.08 -15.85 -33.47
CA TYR A 464 11.70 -16.32 -33.54
C TYR A 464 10.74 -15.31 -34.18
N THR A 465 10.99 -14.00 -34.08
CA THR A 465 10.23 -12.99 -34.82
C THR A 465 10.39 -13.14 -36.34
N PHE A 466 11.53 -13.63 -36.81
CA PHE A 466 11.79 -13.95 -38.22
C PHE A 466 11.36 -15.37 -38.64
N GLY A 467 10.52 -16.04 -37.85
CA GLY A 467 9.99 -17.37 -38.17
C GLY A 467 10.91 -18.52 -37.76
N GLY A 468 11.84 -18.28 -36.83
CA GLY A 468 12.70 -19.28 -36.22
C GLY A 468 14.10 -19.36 -36.82
N PRO A 469 14.96 -20.22 -36.24
CA PRO A 469 16.40 -20.26 -36.54
C PRO A 469 16.71 -20.55 -38.02
N TRP A 470 15.86 -21.33 -38.69
CA TRP A 470 16.04 -21.67 -40.10
C TRP A 470 15.81 -20.48 -41.04
N LEU A 471 14.69 -19.77 -40.89
CA LEU A 471 14.36 -18.61 -41.73
C LEU A 471 15.30 -17.43 -41.46
N PHE A 472 15.62 -17.18 -40.19
CA PHE A 472 16.61 -16.16 -39.81
C PHE A 472 18.00 -16.48 -40.38
N GLY A 473 18.43 -17.74 -40.32
CA GLY A 473 19.69 -18.18 -40.91
C GLY A 473 19.75 -17.97 -42.43
N LEU A 474 18.68 -18.32 -43.15
CA LEU A 474 18.59 -18.11 -44.60
C LEU A 474 18.61 -16.63 -44.97
N LEU A 475 17.89 -15.77 -44.24
CA LEU A 475 17.91 -14.32 -44.43
C LEU A 475 19.30 -13.74 -44.15
N LEU A 476 19.97 -14.18 -43.09
CA LEU A 476 21.32 -13.73 -42.74
C LEU A 476 22.32 -14.13 -43.83
N ILE A 477 22.26 -15.37 -44.32
CA ILE A 477 23.09 -15.83 -45.44
C ILE A 477 22.81 -15.00 -46.70
N GLY A 478 21.54 -14.74 -47.01
CA GLY A 478 21.14 -13.88 -48.13
C GLY A 478 21.71 -12.46 -48.01
N LEU A 479 21.63 -11.86 -46.81
CA LEU A 479 22.21 -10.55 -46.53
C LEU A 479 23.72 -10.55 -46.67
N LEU A 480 24.42 -11.58 -46.18
CA LEU A 480 25.87 -11.69 -46.29
C LEU A 480 26.32 -11.86 -47.75
N ILE A 481 25.58 -12.62 -48.55
CA ILE A 481 25.83 -12.74 -50.00
C ILE A 481 25.60 -11.40 -50.70
N LEU A 482 24.52 -10.69 -50.36
CA LEU A 482 24.22 -9.38 -50.93
C LEU A 482 25.28 -8.34 -50.53
N LEU A 483 25.73 -8.35 -49.26
CA LEU A 483 26.81 -7.50 -48.78
C LEU A 483 28.13 -7.82 -49.50
N ALA A 484 28.44 -9.11 -49.69
CA ALA A 484 29.62 -9.54 -50.45
C ALA A 484 29.55 -9.09 -51.92
N LEU A 485 28.37 -9.13 -52.55
CA LEU A 485 28.15 -8.62 -53.90
C LEU A 485 28.31 -7.09 -53.96
N VAL A 486 27.73 -6.35 -53.02
CA VAL A 486 27.88 -4.88 -52.93
C VAL A 486 29.33 -4.49 -52.68
N LEU A 487 30.04 -5.19 -51.80
CA LEU A 487 31.47 -4.98 -51.53
C LEU A 487 32.34 -5.36 -52.74
N SER A 488 31.96 -6.38 -53.51
CA SER A 488 32.65 -6.75 -54.75
C SER A 488 32.47 -5.68 -55.84
N VAL A 489 31.25 -5.15 -55.99
CA VAL A 489 30.95 -4.03 -56.91
C VAL A 489 31.63 -2.73 -56.45
N ALA A 490 31.65 -2.46 -55.14
CA ALA A 490 32.38 -1.34 -54.57
C ALA A 490 33.89 -1.48 -54.79
N ARG A 491 34.47 -2.68 -54.65
CA ARG A 491 35.87 -2.95 -54.99
C ARG A 491 36.16 -2.77 -56.47
N MET A 492 35.27 -3.18 -57.37
CA MET A 492 35.42 -2.93 -58.82
C MET A 492 35.32 -1.45 -59.19
N LYS A 493 34.65 -0.61 -58.38
CA LYS A 493 34.55 0.84 -58.60
C LYS A 493 35.64 1.68 -57.92
N PHE A 494 36.28 1.18 -56.87
CA PHE A 494 37.29 1.92 -56.11
C PHE A 494 38.74 1.45 -56.32
N VAL A 495 38.97 0.33 -57.03
CA VAL A 495 40.32 -0.10 -57.45
C VAL A 495 40.54 0.35 -58.89
N GLY A 496 40.94 1.60 -59.04
CA GLY A 496 41.25 2.20 -60.33
C GLY A 496 41.89 3.56 -60.19
N VAL A 497 42.90 3.71 -59.31
CA VAL A 497 44.08 4.59 -59.43
C VAL A 497 45.09 4.10 -58.37
N ASP A 498 46.21 3.55 -58.83
CA ASP A 498 47.40 3.28 -58.02
C ASP A 498 48.19 4.58 -57.81
N GLU A 499 48.65 4.84 -56.58
CA GLU A 499 49.99 5.38 -56.30
C GLU A 499 50.39 5.09 -54.83
N LEU A 500 51.50 4.36 -54.64
CA LEU A 500 52.21 4.08 -53.38
C LEU A 500 53.34 5.13 -53.14
N PRO A 501 54.16 5.10 -52.05
CA PRO A 501 53.90 5.01 -50.61
C PRO A 501 54.74 6.04 -49.78
N GLY A 502 54.41 6.26 -48.50
CA GLY A 502 55.34 6.90 -47.54
C GLY A 502 54.71 7.37 -46.22
N PRO A 503 55.44 7.43 -45.07
CA PRO A 503 54.91 6.98 -43.79
C PRO A 503 54.72 8.05 -42.67
N ALA A 504 53.90 7.64 -41.68
CA ALA A 504 53.82 8.04 -40.26
C ALA A 504 53.05 9.34 -39.88
N PRO A 505 52.59 9.52 -38.62
CA PRO A 505 52.58 8.59 -37.47
C PRO A 505 51.20 8.37 -36.83
N THR A 506 51.19 7.38 -35.93
CA THR A 506 50.17 7.04 -34.94
C THR A 506 49.78 8.22 -34.03
N GLN A 507 48.48 8.43 -33.81
CA GLN A 507 47.99 9.09 -32.61
C GLN A 507 47.08 8.15 -31.82
N HIS A 508 47.45 8.05 -30.54
CA HIS A 508 46.83 7.27 -29.48
C HIS A 508 45.34 7.59 -29.30
N GLY A 509 44.64 6.59 -28.78
CA GLY A 509 43.23 6.70 -28.41
C GLY A 509 42.97 7.71 -27.30
N SER A 510 41.70 8.10 -27.21
CA SER A 510 41.08 8.49 -25.96
C SER A 510 39.62 8.06 -25.96
N GLN A 511 39.40 7.02 -25.17
CA GLN A 511 38.20 6.76 -24.40
C GLN A 511 37.74 8.09 -23.76
N ILE A 512 36.61 8.63 -24.20
CA ILE A 512 35.96 9.76 -23.50
C ILE A 512 34.92 9.15 -22.56
N ASP A 513 35.41 8.85 -21.36
CA ASP A 513 34.65 8.83 -20.13
C ASP A 513 34.69 10.26 -19.59
N HIS A 514 33.56 10.98 -19.61
CA HIS A 514 33.45 12.30 -18.99
C HIS A 514 32.26 12.29 -18.01
N SER A 515 32.45 11.56 -16.91
CA SER A 515 32.05 12.09 -15.62
C SER A 515 33.13 13.10 -15.21
N PHE A 516 32.78 14.38 -15.12
CA PHE A 516 33.63 15.35 -14.43
C PHE A 516 32.86 15.99 -13.27
N PRO A 517 33.51 16.14 -12.09
CA PRO A 517 32.88 16.65 -10.89
C PRO A 517 32.76 18.17 -10.91
N PHE A 518 31.75 18.60 -10.17
CA PHE A 518 31.33 19.94 -9.83
C PHE A 518 32.49 20.81 -9.30
N LEU A 519 32.84 21.89 -10.01
CA LEU A 519 33.66 22.99 -9.51
C LEU A 519 32.81 24.26 -9.48
N GLU A 520 32.49 24.69 -8.25
CA GLU A 520 31.54 25.76 -7.92
C GLU A 520 32.04 27.17 -8.30
N SER A 521 33.34 27.36 -8.56
CA SER A 521 33.91 28.69 -8.85
C SER A 521 33.81 29.13 -10.33
N LEU A 522 33.81 28.19 -11.28
CA LEU A 522 33.64 28.53 -12.70
C LEU A 522 32.17 28.82 -13.02
N ASN A 523 31.25 28.22 -12.26
CA ASN A 523 29.83 28.48 -12.42
C ASN A 523 29.49 29.92 -11.99
N GLU A 524 30.10 30.49 -10.95
CA GLU A 524 29.90 31.91 -10.58
C GLU A 524 30.36 32.90 -11.68
N VAL A 525 31.49 32.64 -12.34
CA VAL A 525 32.00 33.48 -13.43
C VAL A 525 31.20 33.27 -14.74
N LEU A 526 30.68 32.08 -14.98
CA LEU A 526 29.73 31.83 -16.08
C LEU A 526 28.33 32.37 -15.79
N GLU A 527 27.86 32.34 -14.54
CA GLU A 527 26.57 32.88 -14.09
C GLU A 527 26.56 34.41 -14.20
N THR A 528 27.66 35.08 -13.85
CA THR A 528 27.83 36.54 -14.03
C THR A 528 27.83 36.95 -15.50
N ASN A 529 28.59 36.27 -16.38
CA ASN A 529 28.53 36.51 -17.82
C ASN A 529 27.13 36.17 -18.41
N ARG A 530 26.50 35.08 -17.97
CA ARG A 530 25.13 34.70 -18.41
C ARG A 530 24.06 35.69 -17.93
N ALA A 531 24.24 36.28 -16.75
CA ALA A 531 23.34 37.31 -16.21
C ALA A 531 23.46 38.62 -17.01
N GLU A 532 24.68 39.07 -17.35
CA GLU A 532 24.91 40.26 -18.18
C GLU A 532 24.36 40.10 -19.62
N GLU A 533 24.48 38.91 -20.21
CA GLU A 533 23.93 38.60 -21.54
C GLU A 533 22.39 38.67 -21.57
N SER A 534 21.72 38.23 -20.50
CA SER A 534 20.25 38.28 -20.43
C SER A 534 19.71 39.71 -20.30
N GLN A 535 20.48 40.61 -19.67
CA GLN A 535 20.11 42.02 -19.47
C GLN A 535 20.36 42.90 -20.71
N SER A 536 21.19 42.46 -21.65
CA SER A 536 21.53 43.20 -22.89
C SER A 536 20.76 42.72 -24.12
N HIS A 537 19.92 41.69 -23.99
CA HIS A 537 19.15 41.11 -25.09
C HIS A 537 18.02 42.03 -25.58
N VAL A 538 18.02 42.35 -26.88
CA VAL A 538 17.02 43.22 -27.55
C VAL A 538 15.89 42.41 -28.13
N HIS A 539 16.18 41.51 -29.08
CA HIS A 539 15.14 40.81 -29.84
C HIS A 539 15.67 39.49 -30.41
N ARG A 540 14.78 38.50 -30.48
CA ARG A 540 15.02 37.17 -31.04
C ARG A 540 14.27 37.03 -32.36
N MET A 541 15.00 36.86 -33.46
CA MET A 541 14.43 36.59 -34.78
C MET A 541 14.44 35.10 -35.09
N TYR A 542 13.28 34.52 -35.39
CA TYR A 542 13.18 33.10 -35.75
C TYR A 542 13.39 32.87 -37.24
N PHE A 543 14.04 31.76 -37.59
CA PHE A 543 14.14 31.31 -38.97
C PHE A 543 12.80 30.76 -39.46
N MET A 544 12.46 31.07 -40.70
CA MET A 544 11.27 30.56 -41.39
C MET A 544 11.58 29.25 -42.12
N GLY A 545 10.60 28.35 -42.16
CA GLY A 545 10.67 27.07 -42.87
C GLY A 545 11.01 25.85 -41.98
N PRO A 546 10.59 24.62 -42.38
CA PRO A 546 10.69 23.40 -41.58
C PRO A 546 12.08 22.71 -41.60
N ASN A 547 13.11 23.39 -42.09
CA ASN A 547 14.47 22.85 -42.26
C ASN A 547 14.54 21.53 -43.06
N THR A 548 13.78 21.40 -44.14
CA THR A 548 13.85 20.22 -45.03
C THR A 548 14.70 20.52 -46.25
N PHE A 549 15.20 19.49 -46.94
CA PHE A 549 16.03 19.69 -48.14
C PHE A 549 15.32 20.53 -49.23
N GLY A 550 13.99 20.43 -49.32
CA GLY A 550 13.19 21.23 -50.26
C GLY A 550 12.77 22.61 -49.74
N LYS A 551 12.79 22.83 -48.43
CA LYS A 551 12.45 24.12 -47.78
C LYS A 551 13.43 24.36 -46.61
N PRO A 552 14.63 24.92 -46.89
CA PRO A 552 15.61 25.23 -45.87
C PRO A 552 15.15 26.39 -44.98
N TRP A 553 15.89 26.60 -43.89
CA TRP A 553 15.74 27.80 -43.06
C TRP A 553 16.09 29.06 -43.84
N HIS A 554 15.33 30.13 -43.61
CA HIS A 554 15.63 31.45 -44.15
C HIS A 554 15.11 32.56 -43.22
N LEU A 555 15.74 33.73 -43.26
CA LEU A 555 15.33 34.95 -42.58
C LEU A 555 14.70 35.94 -43.58
N PRO A 556 13.72 36.75 -43.14
CA PRO A 556 13.13 37.80 -43.98
C PRO A 556 14.10 38.98 -44.16
N HIS A 557 14.08 39.61 -45.34
CA HIS A 557 14.86 40.82 -45.67
C HIS A 557 14.33 42.12 -45.05
N THR A 558 13.42 42.03 -44.08
CA THR A 558 12.91 43.21 -43.38
C THR A 558 13.23 43.06 -41.90
N PRO A 559 14.04 43.97 -41.31
CA PRO A 559 14.30 43.93 -39.89
C PRO A 559 13.00 44.26 -39.13
N PRO A 560 12.66 43.52 -38.06
CA PRO A 560 11.55 43.87 -37.17
C PRO A 560 11.72 45.29 -36.60
N GLU A 561 10.62 45.96 -36.26
CA GLU A 561 10.64 47.33 -35.73
C GLU A 561 11.57 47.49 -34.53
N GLN A 562 11.68 46.47 -33.67
CA GLN A 562 12.56 46.47 -32.50
C GLN A 562 14.06 46.36 -32.84
N VAL A 563 14.40 45.78 -34.00
CA VAL A 563 15.79 45.60 -34.47
C VAL A 563 16.21 46.76 -35.38
N LYS A 564 15.26 47.42 -36.04
CA LYS A 564 15.48 48.56 -36.94
C LYS A 564 16.25 49.71 -36.29
N GLU A 565 16.12 49.86 -34.97
CA GLU A 565 16.84 50.90 -34.21
C GLU A 565 18.31 50.59 -33.94
N ILE A 566 18.69 49.31 -33.86
CA ILE A 566 20.07 48.86 -33.55
C ILE A 566 20.87 48.50 -34.81
N VAL A 567 20.21 48.42 -35.97
CA VAL A 567 20.80 47.91 -37.20
C VAL A 567 20.68 48.90 -38.37
N TYR A 568 21.62 48.83 -39.31
CA TYR A 568 21.53 49.48 -40.62
C TYR A 568 20.81 48.55 -41.62
N GLU A 569 19.71 49.03 -42.22
CA GLU A 569 18.85 48.22 -43.10
C GLU A 569 19.60 47.64 -44.33
N GLY A 570 20.51 48.42 -44.95
CA GLY A 570 21.28 47.96 -46.11
C GLY A 570 22.18 46.77 -45.80
N PRO A 571 23.17 46.90 -44.88
CA PRO A 571 24.04 45.80 -44.47
C PRO A 571 23.29 44.62 -43.83
N PHE A 572 22.13 44.87 -43.21
CA PHE A 572 21.27 43.79 -42.71
C PHE A 572 20.75 42.88 -43.82
N ASN A 573 20.37 43.45 -44.96
CA ASN A 573 19.87 42.64 -46.08
C ASN A 573 20.98 41.76 -46.65
N THR A 574 22.21 42.27 -46.75
CA THR A 574 23.38 41.49 -47.14
C THR A 574 23.68 40.36 -46.15
N PHE A 575 23.60 40.64 -44.85
CA PHE A 575 23.70 39.61 -43.81
C PHE A 575 22.65 38.50 -43.96
N VAL A 576 21.40 38.89 -44.25
CA VAL A 576 20.30 37.94 -44.50
C VAL A 576 20.56 37.11 -45.77
N ASP A 577 21.04 37.72 -46.86
CA ASP A 577 21.42 37.01 -48.09
C ASP A 577 22.48 35.94 -47.82
N GLU A 578 23.53 36.28 -47.06
CA GLU A 578 24.62 35.38 -46.72
C GLU A 578 24.14 34.24 -45.81
N ILE A 579 23.36 34.54 -44.76
CA ILE A 579 22.75 33.51 -43.91
C ILE A 579 21.84 32.57 -44.70
N ASN A 580 20.97 33.12 -45.56
CA ASN A 580 20.06 32.33 -46.38
C ASN A 580 20.82 31.45 -47.35
N SER A 581 21.92 31.96 -47.93
CA SER A 581 22.80 31.17 -48.80
C SER A 581 23.45 29.99 -48.06
N ILE A 582 23.93 30.19 -46.83
CA ILE A 582 24.55 29.15 -46.00
C ILE A 582 23.51 28.10 -45.62
N ALA A 583 22.29 28.52 -45.28
CA ALA A 583 21.20 27.65 -44.87
C ALA A 583 20.65 26.76 -46.02
N THR A 584 20.85 27.15 -47.28
CA THR A 584 20.37 26.36 -48.43
C THR A 584 21.10 25.02 -48.59
N TYR A 585 20.35 23.98 -48.95
CA TYR A 585 20.89 22.64 -49.22
C TYR A 585 21.24 22.48 -50.70
N GLN A 586 22.34 21.79 -50.98
CA GLN A 586 22.68 21.40 -52.36
C GLN A 586 21.79 20.24 -52.82
N TRP A 587 21.49 20.18 -54.11
CA TRP A 587 20.54 19.21 -54.68
C TRP A 587 20.93 17.74 -54.42
N TRP A 588 22.24 17.42 -54.41
CA TRP A 588 22.73 16.07 -54.18
C TRP A 588 22.51 15.60 -52.72
N GLU A 589 22.45 16.53 -51.76
CA GLU A 589 22.20 16.19 -50.34
C GLU A 589 20.79 15.62 -50.17
N GLY A 590 19.81 16.22 -50.86
CA GLY A 590 18.44 15.75 -50.93
C GLY A 590 18.31 14.45 -51.72
N ALA A 591 19.02 14.32 -52.85
CA ALA A 591 19.04 13.08 -53.63
C ALA A 591 19.57 11.90 -52.81
N MET A 592 20.62 12.12 -52.01
CA MET A 592 21.18 11.09 -51.14
C MET A 592 20.23 10.70 -50.02
N TYR A 593 19.56 11.67 -49.41
CA TYR A 593 18.49 11.39 -48.46
C TYR A 593 17.37 10.56 -49.08
N SER A 594 16.91 10.91 -50.29
CA SER A 594 15.87 10.14 -50.99
C SER A 594 16.30 8.70 -51.27
N ILE A 595 17.54 8.48 -51.74
CA ILE A 595 18.07 7.13 -51.98
C ILE A 595 18.15 6.34 -50.66
N LEU A 596 18.71 6.94 -49.61
CA LEU A 596 18.81 6.31 -48.29
C LEU A 596 17.42 6.05 -47.68
N SER A 597 16.42 6.89 -47.95
CA SER A 597 15.07 6.72 -47.40
C SER A 597 14.38 5.46 -47.91
N VAL A 598 14.69 5.05 -49.14
CA VAL A 598 14.20 3.81 -49.76
C VAL A 598 15.03 2.59 -49.31
N LEU A 599 16.35 2.74 -49.19
CA LEU A 599 17.25 1.64 -48.85
C LEU A 599 17.29 1.30 -47.34
N ALA A 600 17.34 2.33 -46.49
CA ALA A 600 17.49 2.22 -45.04
C ALA A 600 17.07 3.52 -44.34
N TYR A 601 15.80 3.62 -43.95
CA TYR A 601 15.22 4.81 -43.33
C TYR A 601 16.00 5.35 -42.10
N PRO A 602 16.52 4.51 -41.16
CA PRO A 602 17.32 5.00 -40.04
C PRO A 602 18.60 5.73 -40.47
N LEU A 603 19.23 5.29 -41.57
CA LEU A 603 20.42 5.94 -42.14
C LEU A 603 20.06 7.24 -42.88
N ALA A 604 18.87 7.31 -43.49
CA ALA A 604 18.37 8.55 -44.07
C ALA A 604 18.15 9.63 -42.99
N TRP A 605 17.53 9.24 -41.87
CA TRP A 605 17.31 10.15 -40.75
C TRP A 605 18.63 10.64 -40.14
N SER A 606 19.59 9.73 -39.91
CA SER A 606 20.90 10.11 -39.36
C SER A 606 21.68 11.01 -40.33
N TRP A 607 21.62 10.74 -41.64
CA TRP A 607 22.18 11.60 -42.68
C TRP A 607 21.57 13.01 -42.64
N GLN A 608 20.24 13.12 -42.62
CA GLN A 608 19.54 14.40 -42.55
C GLN A 608 19.91 15.17 -41.29
N HIS A 609 19.94 14.50 -40.14
CA HIS A 609 20.29 15.12 -38.86
C HIS A 609 21.76 15.57 -38.82
N TRP A 610 22.67 14.80 -39.42
CA TRP A 610 24.09 15.16 -39.54
C TRP A 610 24.28 16.39 -40.44
N ARG A 611 23.62 16.43 -41.61
CA ARG A 611 23.65 17.61 -42.50
C ARG A 611 23.11 18.86 -41.82
N ARG A 612 22.00 18.76 -41.09
CA ARG A 612 21.43 19.88 -40.30
C ARG A 612 22.42 20.40 -39.25
N ARG A 613 23.10 19.50 -38.52
CA ARG A 613 24.14 19.89 -37.54
C ARG A 613 25.29 20.65 -38.20
N LEU A 614 25.78 20.15 -39.33
CA LEU A 614 26.87 20.80 -40.07
C LEU A 614 26.48 22.20 -40.54
N LYS A 615 25.23 22.39 -41.01
CA LYS A 615 24.72 23.71 -41.42
C LYS A 615 24.61 24.68 -40.24
N LEU A 616 24.10 24.22 -39.10
CA LEU A 616 24.06 25.05 -37.89
C LEU A 616 25.46 25.43 -37.39
N GLN A 617 26.42 24.49 -37.43
CA GLN A 617 27.81 24.76 -37.08
C GLN A 617 28.41 25.85 -37.96
N ARG A 618 28.22 25.75 -39.29
CA ARG A 618 28.67 26.78 -40.23
C ARG A 618 28.00 28.12 -40.00
N LEU A 619 26.70 28.16 -39.72
CA LEU A 619 26.00 29.41 -39.38
C LEU A 619 26.56 30.05 -38.11
N ARG A 620 26.90 29.24 -37.10
CA ARG A 620 27.53 29.72 -35.85
C ARG A 620 28.95 30.23 -36.08
N GLU A 621 29.75 29.52 -36.87
CA GLU A 621 31.11 29.92 -37.23
C GLU A 621 31.10 31.21 -38.05
N PHE A 622 30.19 31.31 -39.02
CA PHE A 622 30.00 32.50 -39.82
C PHE A 622 29.71 33.73 -38.95
N VAL A 623 28.69 33.66 -38.09
CA VAL A 623 28.33 34.79 -37.22
C VAL A 623 29.39 35.10 -36.16
N ARG A 624 30.13 34.10 -35.66
CA ARG A 624 31.13 34.30 -34.60
C ARG A 624 32.48 34.81 -35.12
N SER A 625 32.87 34.45 -36.34
CA SER A 625 34.26 34.63 -36.79
C SER A 625 34.44 35.16 -38.21
N GLU A 626 33.48 34.95 -39.12
CA GLU A 626 33.63 35.38 -40.52
C GLU A 626 32.91 36.71 -40.80
N TYR A 627 31.75 36.94 -40.17
CA TYR A 627 30.96 38.15 -40.35
C TYR A 627 31.44 39.27 -39.43
N ASP A 628 31.63 40.47 -39.98
CA ASP A 628 32.16 41.65 -39.30
C ASP A 628 31.13 42.43 -38.45
N HIS A 629 29.92 41.89 -38.29
CA HIS A 629 28.79 42.53 -37.64
C HIS A 629 28.47 43.93 -38.18
N ALA A 630 28.82 44.26 -39.44
CA ALA A 630 28.64 45.58 -40.04
C ALA A 630 27.20 46.11 -40.00
N CYS A 631 26.22 45.20 -39.88
CA CYS A 631 24.82 45.58 -39.71
C CYS A 631 24.52 46.26 -38.36
N LEU A 632 25.29 46.03 -37.29
CA LEU A 632 25.07 46.68 -35.99
C LEU A 632 25.54 48.15 -36.00
N ARG A 633 24.78 49.03 -35.35
CA ARG A 633 25.14 50.45 -35.19
C ARG A 633 26.28 50.64 -34.19
N SER A 634 26.28 49.86 -33.11
CA SER A 634 27.29 49.90 -32.05
C SER A 634 28.70 49.70 -32.60
N CYS A 635 29.61 50.59 -32.23
CA CYS A 635 31.03 50.46 -32.56
C CYS A 635 31.67 49.36 -31.71
N ARG A 636 31.27 49.25 -30.43
CA ARG A 636 31.79 48.24 -29.50
C ARG A 636 31.43 46.82 -29.96
N SER A 637 30.17 46.59 -30.31
CA SER A 637 29.71 45.28 -30.76
C SER A 637 30.39 44.78 -32.03
N ARG A 638 30.66 45.70 -32.97
CA ARG A 638 31.43 45.41 -34.19
C ARG A 638 32.89 45.05 -33.88
N ALA A 639 33.53 45.81 -33.01
CA ALA A 639 34.94 45.58 -32.67
C ALA A 639 35.20 44.28 -31.89
N LEU A 640 34.25 43.89 -31.03
CA LEU A 640 34.38 42.70 -30.19
C LEU A 640 33.78 41.43 -30.80
N TYR A 641 33.12 41.53 -31.96
CA TYR A 641 32.29 40.44 -32.51
C TYR A 641 31.25 39.95 -31.49
N GLU A 642 30.64 40.91 -30.77
CA GLU A 642 29.70 40.69 -29.67
C GLU A 642 28.41 41.47 -29.96
N GLY A 643 27.33 40.79 -30.32
CA GLY A 643 26.06 41.48 -30.57
C GLY A 643 25.03 40.67 -31.34
N ILE A 644 25.46 39.61 -32.04
CA ILE A 644 24.58 38.67 -32.72
C ILE A 644 24.98 37.26 -32.33
N LYS A 645 24.02 36.42 -31.94
CA LYS A 645 24.25 34.99 -31.68
C LYS A 645 23.23 34.12 -32.40
N VAL A 646 23.67 32.98 -32.91
CA VAL A 646 22.79 31.99 -33.57
C VAL A 646 22.67 30.73 -32.73
N ALA A 647 21.43 30.34 -32.44
CA ALA A 647 21.12 29.11 -31.75
C ALA A 647 19.92 28.40 -32.38
N ALA A 648 19.73 27.15 -31.97
CA ALA A 648 18.68 26.29 -32.46
C ALA A 648 18.29 25.29 -31.38
N THR A 649 17.07 24.77 -31.51
CA THR A 649 16.55 23.71 -30.67
C THR A 649 17.31 22.40 -30.90
N SER A 650 17.26 21.48 -29.93
CA SER A 650 18.01 20.21 -29.95
C SER A 650 17.61 19.28 -31.11
N ASP A 651 16.36 19.37 -31.54
CA ASP A 651 15.79 18.65 -32.69
C ASP A 651 16.14 19.29 -34.06
N LEU A 652 16.79 20.46 -34.05
CA LEU A 652 17.20 21.24 -35.23
C LEU A 652 16.03 21.57 -36.17
N MET A 653 14.83 21.70 -35.62
CA MET A 653 13.63 22.08 -36.39
C MET A 653 13.39 23.59 -36.35
N LEU A 654 13.76 24.25 -35.25
CA LEU A 654 13.65 25.69 -35.06
C LEU A 654 15.04 26.29 -34.79
N ALA A 655 15.39 27.34 -35.52
CA ALA A 655 16.59 28.15 -35.27
C ALA A 655 16.19 29.61 -35.04
N TYR A 656 17.05 30.37 -34.38
CA TYR A 656 16.85 31.80 -34.14
C TYR A 656 18.18 32.55 -34.04
N VAL A 657 18.09 33.86 -34.26
CA VAL A 657 19.17 34.84 -34.15
C VAL A 657 18.82 35.83 -33.04
N ASP A 658 19.67 35.92 -32.03
CA ASP A 658 19.51 36.83 -30.90
C ASP A 658 20.39 38.07 -31.10
N PHE A 659 19.80 39.26 -30.90
CA PHE A 659 20.49 40.55 -30.96
C PHE A 659 20.70 41.13 -29.56
N PHE A 660 21.91 41.63 -29.29
CA PHE A 660 22.33 42.20 -28.02
C PHE A 660 22.86 43.63 -28.18
N LEU A 661 22.65 44.48 -27.17
CA LEU A 661 23.18 45.85 -27.13
C LEU A 661 24.67 45.84 -26.75
N GLY A 662 25.49 46.47 -27.59
CA GLY A 662 26.81 46.94 -27.19
C GLY A 662 26.63 48.12 -26.25
N GLY A 663 27.19 48.06 -25.03
CA GLY A 663 26.93 49.05 -23.98
C GLY A 663 27.26 50.53 -24.29
N ASP A 664 27.76 50.85 -25.49
CA ASP A 664 27.88 52.20 -26.05
C ASP A 664 26.54 52.80 -26.52
N GLU A 665 25.50 51.97 -26.67
CA GLU A 665 24.15 52.37 -27.09
C GLU A 665 23.14 52.51 -25.93
N LYS A 666 23.61 52.72 -24.69
CA LYS A 666 22.74 52.84 -23.49
C LYS A 666 21.75 54.00 -23.58
N ARG A 667 20.54 53.74 -24.08
CA ARG A 667 19.36 54.61 -23.98
C ARG A 667 18.45 54.11 -22.86
N THR A 668 17.70 55.01 -22.22
CA THR A 668 16.76 54.63 -21.14
C THR A 668 15.63 53.71 -21.61
N ASP A 669 15.37 53.70 -22.91
CA ASP A 669 14.24 53.01 -23.53
C ASP A 669 14.62 51.62 -24.10
N LEU A 670 15.91 51.27 -24.07
CA LEU A 670 16.48 50.02 -24.61
C LEU A 670 17.36 49.33 -23.54
N PRO A 671 17.26 48.01 -23.33
CA PRO A 671 16.37 47.07 -24.02
C PRO A 671 14.91 47.19 -23.54
N PRO A 672 13.92 46.90 -24.39
CA PRO A 672 12.51 47.03 -24.02
C PRO A 672 12.19 46.05 -22.89
N ARG A 673 11.46 46.53 -21.88
CA ARG A 673 10.93 45.67 -20.78
C ARG A 673 9.89 44.70 -21.33
N LEU A 674 9.63 43.59 -20.63
CA LEU A 674 8.66 42.58 -21.07
C LEU A 674 7.31 43.19 -21.47
N HIS A 675 6.77 44.14 -20.68
CA HIS A 675 5.51 44.82 -20.99
C HIS A 675 5.49 45.57 -22.34
N GLN A 676 6.64 46.09 -22.78
CA GLN A 676 6.78 46.77 -24.08
C GLN A 676 6.97 45.78 -25.24
N ARG A 677 7.16 44.49 -24.95
CA ARG A 677 7.34 43.41 -25.94
C ARG A 677 6.07 42.61 -26.20
N PHE A 678 4.99 42.82 -25.43
CA PHE A 678 3.73 42.13 -25.68
C PHE A 678 3.07 42.63 -26.98
N PRO A 679 2.48 41.74 -27.81
CA PRO A 679 2.50 40.27 -27.74
C PRO A 679 3.89 39.65 -27.99
N VAL A 680 4.30 38.68 -27.16
CA VAL A 680 5.53 37.90 -27.39
C VAL A 680 5.18 36.56 -28.05
N SER A 681 5.69 36.33 -29.27
CA SER A 681 5.53 35.07 -29.99
C SER A 681 6.61 34.04 -29.62
N LEU A 682 6.19 32.87 -29.13
CA LEU A 682 7.07 31.76 -28.78
C LEU A 682 6.73 30.52 -29.64
N PRO A 683 7.41 30.31 -30.79
CA PRO A 683 7.18 29.14 -31.64
C PRO A 683 7.65 27.84 -30.99
N PHE A 684 6.95 26.75 -31.29
CA PHE A 684 7.35 25.41 -30.91
C PHE A 684 8.46 24.89 -31.84
N GLY A 685 9.43 24.18 -31.25
CA GLY A 685 10.26 23.23 -31.96
C GLY A 685 9.46 21.97 -32.32
N GLY A 686 10.02 21.14 -33.19
CA GLY A 686 9.41 19.91 -33.67
C GLY A 686 8.40 20.12 -34.80
N ASP A 687 8.05 19.03 -35.48
CA ASP A 687 6.98 19.02 -36.49
C ASP A 687 5.79 18.13 -36.09
N GLY A 688 5.76 17.64 -34.84
CA GLY A 688 4.73 16.74 -34.34
C GLY A 688 4.83 15.33 -34.90
N SER A 689 6.00 14.96 -35.43
CA SER A 689 6.34 13.58 -35.76
C SER A 689 6.80 12.83 -34.52
N TYR A 690 6.77 11.50 -34.57
CA TYR A 690 7.25 10.66 -33.47
C TYR A 690 8.72 10.94 -33.11
N MET A 691 9.55 11.27 -34.10
CA MET A 691 10.99 11.54 -33.90
C MET A 691 11.29 12.98 -33.47
N ALA A 692 10.38 13.92 -33.73
CA ALA A 692 10.50 15.32 -33.34
C ALA A 692 9.12 15.86 -32.89
N PRO A 693 8.68 15.49 -31.66
CA PRO A 693 7.42 15.97 -31.11
C PRO A 693 7.46 17.47 -30.89
N PHE A 694 6.29 18.12 -30.85
CA PHE A 694 6.24 19.54 -30.55
C PHE A 694 6.78 19.82 -29.15
N SER A 695 7.59 20.87 -29.03
CA SER A 695 8.11 21.31 -27.73
C SER A 695 8.37 22.81 -27.71
N LEU A 696 8.05 23.45 -26.59
CA LEU A 696 8.46 24.81 -26.29
C LEU A 696 9.85 24.79 -25.64
N HIS A 697 10.80 25.44 -26.28
CA HIS A 697 12.15 25.61 -25.76
C HIS A 697 12.27 26.90 -24.96
N SER A 698 12.56 26.80 -23.66
CA SER A 698 12.77 27.95 -22.78
C SER A 698 14.25 28.06 -22.40
N ASP A 699 14.97 28.93 -23.12
CA ASP A 699 16.36 29.28 -22.81
C ASP A 699 16.46 30.24 -21.63
N ASN A 700 17.67 30.42 -21.10
CA ASN A 700 17.95 31.41 -20.05
C ASN A 700 17.50 32.84 -20.43
N ILE A 701 17.56 33.22 -21.71
CA ILE A 701 17.08 34.52 -22.19
C ILE A 701 15.55 34.63 -22.06
N VAL A 702 14.81 33.61 -22.49
CA VAL A 702 13.34 33.61 -22.41
C VAL A 702 12.89 33.54 -20.96
N THR A 703 13.52 32.69 -20.14
CA THR A 703 13.23 32.60 -18.71
C THR A 703 13.55 33.91 -17.99
N SER A 704 14.70 34.53 -18.27
CA SER A 704 15.09 35.81 -17.67
C SER A 704 14.11 36.93 -18.08
N LEU A 705 13.69 36.95 -19.35
CA LEU A 705 12.69 37.88 -19.84
C LEU A 705 11.33 37.69 -19.14
N MET A 706 10.86 36.45 -19.02
CA MET A 706 9.60 36.12 -18.32
C MET A 706 9.66 36.38 -16.82
N SER A 707 10.86 36.30 -16.22
CA SER A 707 11.07 36.58 -14.79
C SER A 707 10.73 38.00 -14.36
N GLN A 708 10.61 38.93 -15.32
CA GLN A 708 10.18 40.30 -15.08
C GLN A 708 8.71 40.39 -14.61
N SER A 709 7.87 39.40 -14.93
CA SER A 709 6.46 39.35 -14.50
C SER A 709 6.09 38.06 -13.76
N VAL A 710 6.59 36.90 -14.21
CA VAL A 710 6.24 35.58 -13.67
C VAL A 710 7.45 34.95 -12.98
N PRO A 711 7.35 34.43 -11.74
CA PRO A 711 8.47 33.76 -11.08
C PRO A 711 9.06 32.64 -11.95
N PRO A 712 10.41 32.53 -12.06
CA PRO A 712 11.05 31.53 -12.91
C PRO A 712 10.58 30.09 -12.65
N THR A 713 10.33 29.74 -11.39
CA THR A 713 9.84 28.40 -10.99
C THR A 713 8.45 28.11 -11.54
N THR A 714 7.55 29.09 -11.55
CA THR A 714 6.21 28.99 -12.12
C THR A 714 6.29 28.86 -13.64
N TRP A 715 7.13 29.67 -14.28
CA TRP A 715 7.37 29.60 -15.73
C TRP A 715 7.94 28.23 -16.15
N TYR A 716 8.98 27.73 -15.47
CA TYR A 716 9.54 26.41 -15.77
C TYR A 716 8.52 25.27 -15.61
N ARG A 717 7.70 25.30 -14.56
CA ARG A 717 6.63 24.30 -14.36
C ARG A 717 5.57 24.37 -15.46
N MET A 718 5.20 25.56 -15.90
CA MET A 718 4.28 25.76 -17.02
C MET A 718 4.85 25.19 -18.33
N VAL A 719 6.11 25.51 -18.66
CA VAL A 719 6.79 24.97 -19.85
C VAL A 719 6.91 23.45 -19.81
N ALA A 720 7.27 22.87 -18.65
CA ALA A 720 7.38 21.43 -18.48
C ALA A 720 6.01 20.72 -18.63
N GLY A 721 4.95 21.28 -18.01
CA GLY A 721 3.58 20.78 -18.14
C GLY A 721 3.07 20.85 -19.57
N LEU A 722 3.33 21.97 -20.26
CA LEU A 722 2.98 22.14 -21.67
C LEU A 722 3.71 21.13 -22.55
N ASN A 723 5.01 20.94 -22.36
CA ASN A 723 5.80 19.98 -23.12
C ASN A 723 5.34 18.53 -22.91
N ALA A 724 4.79 18.19 -21.73
CA ALA A 724 4.17 16.89 -21.51
C ALA A 724 2.92 16.70 -22.37
N GLN A 725 2.09 17.74 -22.52
CA GLN A 725 0.90 17.70 -23.36
C GLN A 725 1.24 17.72 -24.86
N LEU A 726 2.23 18.53 -25.27
CA LEU A 726 2.65 18.65 -26.67
C LEU A 726 3.24 17.36 -27.25
N ARG A 727 3.81 16.47 -26.42
CA ARG A 727 4.29 15.14 -26.85
C ARG A 727 3.17 14.25 -27.41
N LEU A 728 1.92 14.49 -27.03
CA LEU A 728 0.76 13.73 -27.50
C LEU A 728 0.17 14.30 -28.80
N VAL A 729 0.69 15.43 -29.29
CA VAL A 729 0.17 16.12 -30.47
C VAL A 729 0.75 15.51 -31.74
N CYS A 730 -0.08 14.74 -32.45
CA CYS A 730 0.29 14.11 -33.73
C CYS A 730 0.00 15.03 -34.93
N ARG A 731 0.99 15.20 -35.81
CA ARG A 731 0.89 15.97 -37.06
C ARG A 731 -0.30 15.61 -37.96
N GLY A 732 -0.72 14.34 -38.00
CA GLY A 732 -1.83 13.87 -38.83
C GLY A 732 -3.25 14.18 -38.31
N ARG A 733 -3.39 14.59 -37.03
CA ARG A 733 -4.69 14.82 -36.37
C ARG A 733 -4.70 16.06 -35.49
N LEU A 734 -4.03 17.13 -35.93
CA LEU A 734 -3.79 18.35 -35.14
C LEU A 734 -5.05 18.96 -34.50
N ARG A 735 -6.19 18.99 -35.21
CA ARG A 735 -7.44 19.55 -34.67
C ARG A 735 -7.94 18.81 -33.42
N VAL A 736 -7.80 17.48 -33.40
CA VAL A 736 -8.27 16.66 -32.27
C VAL A 736 -7.22 16.66 -31.16
N THR A 737 -5.94 16.59 -31.52
CA THR A 737 -4.85 16.42 -30.56
C THR A 737 -4.41 17.73 -29.89
N LEU A 738 -4.71 18.90 -30.47
CA LEU A 738 -4.48 20.20 -29.81
C LEU A 738 -5.59 20.59 -28.83
N HIS A 739 -6.78 19.98 -28.92
CA HIS A 739 -7.90 20.28 -28.02
C HIS A 739 -7.60 20.02 -26.53
N PRO A 740 -6.94 18.91 -26.15
CA PRO A 740 -6.46 18.72 -24.78
C PRO A 740 -5.46 19.78 -24.32
N VAL A 741 -4.60 20.25 -25.23
CA VAL A 741 -3.61 21.30 -24.94
C VAL A 741 -4.33 22.63 -24.65
N LEU A 742 -5.32 23.00 -25.48
CA LEU A 742 -6.14 24.19 -25.27
C LEU A 742 -6.90 24.13 -23.94
N ARG A 743 -7.57 23.01 -23.65
CA ARG A 743 -8.25 22.83 -22.36
C ARG A 743 -7.30 22.97 -21.18
N TRP A 744 -6.10 22.38 -21.28
CA TRP A 744 -5.10 22.47 -20.21
C TRP A 744 -4.58 23.90 -20.02
N LEU A 745 -4.36 24.64 -21.11
CA LEU A 745 -3.98 26.05 -21.06
C LEU A 745 -5.08 26.89 -20.37
N GLU A 746 -6.35 26.68 -20.71
CA GLU A 746 -7.48 27.41 -20.14
C GLU A 746 -7.77 27.04 -18.68
N SER A 747 -7.70 25.75 -18.32
CA SER A 747 -8.10 25.28 -16.99
C SER A 747 -6.98 25.32 -15.95
N TYR A 748 -5.70 25.25 -16.37
CA TYR A 748 -4.56 25.16 -15.44
C TYR A 748 -3.53 26.28 -15.65
N ALA A 749 -3.08 26.53 -16.88
CA ALA A 749 -1.98 27.49 -17.11
C ALA A 749 -2.42 28.95 -16.95
N ASN A 750 -3.47 29.37 -17.65
CA ASN A 750 -3.97 30.75 -17.64
C ASN A 750 -4.48 31.19 -16.26
N PRO A 751 -5.19 30.37 -15.46
CA PRO A 751 -5.55 30.73 -14.09
C PRO A 751 -4.34 31.00 -13.19
N ALA A 752 -3.26 30.23 -13.35
CA ALA A 752 -2.03 30.41 -12.58
C ALA A 752 -1.23 31.64 -13.03
N LEU A 753 -1.24 31.94 -14.33
CA LEU A 753 -0.53 33.10 -14.90
C LEU A 753 -1.31 34.41 -14.75
N LYS A 754 -2.65 34.35 -14.61
CA LYS A 754 -3.52 35.52 -14.39
C LYS A 754 -3.12 36.30 -13.14
N ILE A 755 -2.63 35.63 -12.09
CA ILE A 755 -2.14 36.26 -10.85
C ILE A 755 -0.96 37.22 -11.14
N TYR A 756 -0.22 36.97 -12.21
CA TYR A 756 0.94 37.75 -12.62
C TYR A 756 0.65 38.71 -13.80
N GLY A 757 -0.62 38.90 -14.17
CA GLY A 757 -1.04 39.81 -15.25
C GLY A 757 -0.66 39.33 -16.65
N VAL A 758 -0.40 38.04 -16.84
CA VAL A 758 0.01 37.45 -18.11
C VAL A 758 -1.00 36.40 -18.57
N ARG A 759 -1.36 36.44 -19.87
CA ARG A 759 -2.19 35.43 -20.53
C ARG A 759 -1.40 34.76 -21.64
N VAL A 760 -1.62 33.46 -21.82
CA VAL A 760 -0.97 32.67 -22.86
C VAL A 760 -2.03 31.97 -23.69
N ASP A 761 -2.02 32.24 -24.99
CA ASP A 761 -2.93 31.62 -25.95
C ASP A 761 -2.15 30.86 -27.03
N LEU A 762 -2.75 29.78 -27.54
CA LEU A 762 -2.17 29.01 -28.65
C LEU A 762 -2.38 29.78 -29.96
N ALA A 763 -1.31 29.92 -30.74
CA ALA A 763 -1.34 30.59 -32.03
C ALA A 763 -0.67 29.74 -33.13
N TRP A 764 -1.01 30.03 -34.36
CA TRP A 764 -0.17 29.68 -35.51
C TRP A 764 0.42 30.96 -36.09
N PHE A 765 1.62 30.85 -36.63
CA PHE A 765 2.36 31.92 -37.31
C PHE A 765 2.53 31.50 -38.77
N GLN A 766 1.98 32.29 -39.69
CA GLN A 766 2.10 32.00 -41.12
C GLN A 766 3.51 32.36 -41.58
N ALA A 767 4.38 31.36 -41.64
CA ALA A 767 5.81 31.57 -41.82
C ALA A 767 6.25 31.68 -43.30
N THR A 768 5.42 31.26 -44.26
CA THR A 768 5.78 31.29 -45.69
C THR A 768 4.57 31.40 -46.62
N ALA A 769 4.76 31.95 -47.82
CA ALA A 769 3.79 31.94 -48.92
C ALA A 769 3.39 30.53 -49.40
N CYS A 770 4.09 29.48 -48.95
CA CYS A 770 3.89 28.09 -49.36
C CYS A 770 3.07 27.25 -48.37
N GLY A 771 2.26 27.88 -47.50
CA GLY A 771 1.28 27.21 -46.63
C GLY A 771 1.85 26.43 -45.43
N TYR A 772 3.11 26.67 -45.03
CA TYR A 772 3.65 26.12 -43.78
C TYR A 772 3.37 27.07 -42.61
N CYS A 773 2.69 26.57 -41.58
CA CYS A 773 2.38 27.28 -40.36
C CYS A 773 3.26 26.77 -39.22
N HIS A 774 3.91 27.69 -38.50
CA HIS A 774 4.56 27.37 -37.22
C HIS A 774 3.52 27.46 -36.12
N TYR A 775 3.43 26.43 -35.27
CA TYR A 775 2.59 26.49 -34.08
C TYR A 775 3.41 27.03 -32.91
N GLY A 776 2.76 27.75 -32.00
CA GLY A 776 3.41 28.24 -30.80
C GLY A 776 2.44 28.91 -29.85
N LEU A 777 2.99 29.68 -28.93
CA LEU A 777 2.22 30.48 -27.98
C LEU A 777 2.40 31.96 -28.26
N VAL A 778 1.33 32.72 -28.04
CA VAL A 778 1.39 34.17 -27.89
C VAL A 778 1.17 34.49 -26.43
N VAL A 779 2.07 35.29 -25.87
CA VAL A 779 2.01 35.78 -24.50
C VAL A 779 1.60 37.24 -24.53
N ASP A 780 0.50 37.55 -23.85
CA ASP A 780 -0.12 38.88 -23.79
C ASP A 780 -0.19 39.40 -22.35
N ALA A 781 -0.17 40.73 -22.19
CA ALA A 781 -0.54 41.37 -20.93
C ALA A 781 -2.06 41.36 -20.76
N LEU A 782 -2.52 41.03 -19.55
CA LEU A 782 -3.90 41.29 -19.12
C LEU A 782 -4.00 42.76 -18.71
N GLU A 783 -4.70 43.58 -19.49
CA GLU A 783 -5.12 44.91 -19.02
C GLU A 783 -6.27 44.74 -18.02
N GLU A 784 -6.17 45.42 -16.85
CA GLU A 784 -7.27 45.53 -15.89
C GLU A 784 -8.38 46.39 -16.51
N ASP A 785 -9.58 45.81 -16.59
CA ASP A 785 -10.87 46.40 -16.95
C ASP A 785 -11.04 47.04 -18.34
N SER A 786 -11.45 46.21 -19.30
CA SER A 786 -12.56 46.59 -20.19
C SER A 786 -13.48 45.39 -20.43
N ASP A 787 -14.74 45.54 -20.03
CA ASP A 787 -15.86 44.62 -20.29
C ASP A 787 -15.94 44.15 -21.75
N PRO A 788 -16.55 42.97 -22.02
CA PRO A 788 -16.70 42.45 -23.38
C PRO A 788 -17.79 43.23 -24.11
N ALA A 789 -17.45 44.40 -24.67
CA ALA A 789 -18.35 45.16 -25.53
C ALA A 789 -17.99 44.94 -27.00
N SER A 790 -18.87 44.18 -27.68
CA SER A 790 -19.33 44.38 -29.06
C SER A 790 -18.32 44.74 -30.15
N ALA A 791 -18.29 43.89 -31.18
CA ALA A 791 -17.81 44.18 -32.52
C ALA A 791 -18.13 45.61 -32.99
N VAL A 792 -17.11 46.42 -33.23
CA VAL A 792 -17.14 47.52 -34.20
C VAL A 792 -15.78 47.62 -34.88
N SER A 793 -15.82 47.46 -36.21
CA SER A 793 -14.77 47.79 -37.16
C SER A 793 -14.38 49.26 -37.10
N ILE A 794 -13.10 49.59 -36.92
CA ILE A 794 -12.51 50.80 -37.51
C ILE A 794 -11.12 50.44 -38.08
N ASP A 795 -10.97 50.89 -39.30
CA ASP A 795 -9.96 50.65 -40.32
C ASP A 795 -8.59 51.27 -39.99
N GLY A 796 -7.52 50.68 -40.57
CA GLY A 796 -6.31 51.43 -40.92
C GLY A 796 -5.10 51.40 -39.99
N ALA A 797 -4.43 50.25 -39.87
CA ALA A 797 -2.95 50.18 -39.86
C ALA A 797 -2.49 48.73 -40.06
N ILE A 798 -1.68 48.51 -41.10
CA ILE A 798 -1.25 47.23 -41.65
C ILE A 798 -0.59 46.37 -40.56
N ARG A 799 -1.35 45.48 -39.92
CA ARG A 799 -0.86 44.40 -39.07
C ARG A 799 -0.91 43.10 -39.87
N THR A 800 0.27 42.52 -40.09
CA THR A 800 0.47 41.16 -40.60
C THR A 800 -0.52 40.18 -39.95
N GLU A 801 -1.25 39.44 -40.79
CA GLU A 801 -2.33 38.52 -40.40
C GLU A 801 -1.88 37.46 -39.38
N GLU A 802 -2.07 37.73 -38.09
CA GLU A 802 -2.11 36.73 -37.03
C GLU A 802 -3.57 36.34 -36.77
N SER A 803 -4.05 35.34 -37.52
CA SER A 803 -5.41 34.85 -37.35
C SER A 803 -5.52 33.98 -36.09
N ARG A 804 -6.25 34.48 -35.09
CA ARG A 804 -6.63 33.76 -33.85
C ARG A 804 -7.43 32.50 -34.16
N ILE A 805 -7.14 31.40 -33.47
CA ILE A 805 -7.96 30.20 -33.50
C ILE A 805 -9.17 30.41 -32.58
N SER A 806 -10.31 30.81 -33.13
CA SER A 806 -11.62 30.52 -32.52
C SER A 806 -12.13 29.21 -33.13
N LEU A 807 -11.75 28.07 -32.55
CA LEU A 807 -12.40 26.79 -32.85
C LEU A 807 -13.69 26.73 -32.01
N VAL A 808 -14.82 27.05 -32.65
CA VAL A 808 -16.12 26.45 -32.28
C VAL A 808 -16.13 25.01 -32.77
#